data_AF-A0A6A1WGN6-F1
#
_entry.id   AF-A0A6A1WGN6-F1
#
_cell.length_a   1.000
_cell.length_b   1.000
_cell.length_c   1.000
_cell.angle_alpha   90.00
_cell.angle_beta   90.00
_cell.angle_gamma   90.00
#
_symmetry.space_group_name_H-M   'P 1'
#
loop_
_entity.id
_entity.type
_entity.pdbx_description
1 polymer ?
#
loop_
_entity_poly.entity_id
_entity_poly.type
_entity_poly.pdbx_seq_one_letter_code
_entity_poly.pdbx_strand_id
1 'polypeptide(L)'
;MDSGGKGRDEEQDGMSVHSPCKAPPSSASSLPKASLLLPPFLSLYLSISIFDRHFTSDEVLQLLDRFYNLEMLKPDDEDMEILNHEEDFCLPQSFFIKEESSFFFQRKNSRPLIRIIGVQRDLRVLSSNIPFVMDNIISLDHCFAKGNSCIFKNLDNYRCPQDRVTVTAIVSSLCAKGHARRAGVSNVKVNGNNSVEGNPGKVADFSNADVAVDQYHRYNEDIQLMKDMGMDAYRFSIAWSRIFPRETLKMKVLTLRFVSDGTGEINQAGVDHYNNLINALLAKGIEPYVTLYHWDLPQALEDKYNGWLNPEIIKDFATYAETCFQKFGDRVKNWITFNEPHTFSIQGYDVGLQAPGRCSILLRLFCRAGNSATEPYIVAHNVLLSHAKVAQIYRQKFKRKQHGSLGISFDVIWFEPATNSTEDIEATQRAQDFQLGWFLEPLIFGNYPSSMRSRVGSRLPTFSKSDIALVKGSLDFVGINYYTTFYARHNSTDVIGVLLNDSVADSGAITLPFKDGKAIGDKANSIWLYMVPQGIKSLMNYIKQKYGNPLVIITENGMDDSNNPLIPIKDAVKDEKRIKYHNDHLTSLLASIQEDGCNVKGYFAWSLLDNWEWAAGYTSRFGLYFVDYNDKLKRYPKHSVQWFKNFLTSA
;
A
#
# COMPACT_ATOMS: atom_id res chain seq x y z
N MET A 1 -69.55 -13.09 22.27
CA MET A 1 -69.31 -12.48 23.58
C MET A 1 -67.99 -11.73 23.45
N ASP A 2 -68.03 -10.50 22.93
CA ASP A 2 -68.31 -9.26 23.69
C ASP A 2 -67.14 -8.95 24.65
N SER A 3 -66.59 -7.75 24.77
CA SER A 3 -66.96 -6.40 24.31
C SER A 3 -66.01 -5.40 24.97
N GLY A 4 -65.77 -4.24 24.34
CA GLY A 4 -65.59 -2.90 24.95
C GLY A 4 -64.36 -2.66 25.85
N GLY A 5 -63.64 -1.55 25.79
CA GLY A 5 -64.01 -0.18 25.42
C GLY A 5 -64.34 0.67 26.65
N LYS A 6 -63.41 1.54 27.07
CA LYS A 6 -63.56 2.77 27.89
C LYS A 6 -62.17 3.45 27.88
N GLY A 7 -61.92 4.70 27.50
CA GLY A 7 -62.77 5.85 27.20
C GLY A 7 -62.31 7.07 28.03
N ARG A 8 -61.83 8.12 27.35
CA ARG A 8 -61.89 9.57 27.68
C ARG A 8 -61.06 10.07 28.91
N ASP A 9 -60.46 11.26 28.94
CA ASP A 9 -60.87 12.59 28.45
C ASP A 9 -59.70 13.48 27.93
N GLU A 10 -60.07 14.40 27.03
CA GLU A 10 -59.34 15.56 26.51
C GLU A 10 -59.74 16.84 27.28
N GLU A 11 -58.86 17.84 27.34
CA GLU A 11 -59.09 19.31 27.19
C GLU A 11 -57.74 20.01 27.49
N GLN A 12 -57.01 20.65 26.57
CA GLN A 12 -57.20 21.83 25.70
C GLN A 12 -57.26 23.21 26.37
N ASP A 13 -56.72 24.19 25.63
CA ASP A 13 -56.60 25.65 25.79
C ASP A 13 -55.45 26.21 26.65
N GLY A 14 -54.64 27.18 26.21
CA GLY A 14 -54.59 28.00 25.00
C GLY A 14 -53.60 29.18 25.19
N MET A 15 -52.98 29.64 24.09
CA MET A 15 -52.52 31.02 23.71
C MET A 15 -52.05 32.05 24.79
N SER A 16 -51.17 33.04 24.60
CA SER A 16 -50.19 33.47 23.59
C SER A 16 -49.65 34.88 24.00
N VAL A 17 -48.40 35.20 23.65
CA VAL A 17 -47.77 36.53 23.36
C VAL A 17 -47.37 37.58 24.43
N HIS A 18 -46.12 38.05 24.26
CA HIS A 18 -45.53 39.40 24.39
C HIS A 18 -44.57 39.75 25.57
N SER A 19 -43.35 40.17 25.15
CA SER A 19 -42.14 40.68 25.84
C SER A 19 -42.33 42.13 26.38
N PRO A 20 -41.37 42.84 27.07
CA PRO A 20 -39.98 43.11 26.60
C PRO A 20 -38.83 43.32 27.65
N CYS A 21 -37.59 43.23 27.11
CA CYS A 21 -36.28 43.86 27.42
C CYS A 21 -35.87 44.36 28.83
N LYS A 22 -34.62 44.02 29.24
CA LYS A 22 -33.61 44.90 29.87
C LYS A 22 -32.19 44.29 29.84
N ALA A 23 -31.21 45.03 29.28
CA ALA A 23 -29.73 44.89 29.46
C ALA A 23 -29.29 45.74 30.69
N PRO A 24 -28.06 45.65 31.30
CA PRO A 24 -26.68 45.75 30.73
C PRO A 24 -25.60 45.00 31.59
N PRO A 25 -24.26 45.31 31.64
CA PRO A 25 -23.38 46.11 30.77
C PRO A 25 -22.12 45.38 30.23
N SER A 26 -21.50 46.03 29.26
CA SER A 26 -20.20 45.77 28.65
C SER A 26 -19.01 46.03 29.58
N SER A 27 -18.02 45.11 29.59
CA SER A 27 -16.64 45.42 29.96
C SER A 27 -15.70 44.90 28.88
N ALA A 28 -15.02 45.84 28.23
CA ALA A 28 -13.95 45.58 27.29
C ALA A 28 -12.75 44.97 28.01
N SER A 29 -12.29 43.80 27.55
CA SER A 29 -10.93 43.34 27.76
C SER A 29 -10.37 42.83 26.43
N SER A 30 -9.18 43.33 26.11
CA SER A 30 -8.42 43.10 24.90
C SER A 30 -8.19 41.60 24.65
N LEU A 31 -8.77 41.07 23.57
CA LEU A 31 -8.36 39.80 22.97
C LEU A 31 -6.95 39.95 22.39
N PRO A 32 -5.98 39.06 22.70
CA PRO A 32 -4.74 39.01 21.94
C PRO A 32 -5.07 38.56 20.52
N LYS A 33 -4.42 39.19 19.52
CA LYS A 33 -4.47 38.76 18.12
C LYS A 33 -4.04 37.29 18.04
N ALA A 34 -5.02 36.38 17.98
CA ALA A 34 -4.79 35.02 17.57
C ALA A 34 -4.53 35.06 16.06
N SER A 35 -3.26 35.00 15.68
CA SER A 35 -2.85 34.60 14.34
C SER A 35 -3.52 33.26 14.04
N LEU A 36 -4.50 33.25 13.13
CA LEU A 36 -5.05 32.05 12.52
C LEU A 36 -3.92 31.36 11.74
N LEU A 37 -3.17 30.51 12.43
CA LEU A 37 -2.36 29.49 11.79
C LEU A 37 -3.32 28.37 11.38
N LEU A 38 -3.58 28.29 10.08
CA LEU A 38 -4.10 27.07 9.46
C LEU A 38 -3.26 25.88 9.94
N PRO A 39 -3.87 24.80 10.45
CA PRO A 39 -3.11 23.69 10.98
C PRO A 39 -2.46 22.89 9.84
N PRO A 40 -1.32 22.22 10.08
CA PRO A 40 -0.47 21.58 9.06
C PRO A 40 -1.09 20.34 8.37
N PHE A 41 -2.40 20.10 8.51
CA PHE A 41 -3.08 18.90 7.99
C PHE A 41 -3.21 18.87 6.46
N LEU A 42 -3.15 20.02 5.76
CA LEU A 42 -3.14 20.02 4.29
C LEU A 42 -1.79 19.56 3.71
N SER A 43 -0.68 19.70 4.46
CA SER A 43 0.66 19.33 3.98
C SER A 43 0.88 17.82 3.92
N LEU A 44 0.11 17.03 4.66
CA LEU A 44 0.29 15.57 4.69
C LEU A 44 -0.42 14.86 3.52
N TYR A 45 -1.40 15.53 2.90
CA TYR A 45 -2.13 15.04 1.72
C TYR A 45 -1.66 15.68 0.41
N LEU A 46 -0.87 16.77 0.48
CA LEU A 46 -0.24 17.42 -0.67
C LEU A 46 1.26 17.16 -0.64
N SER A 47 1.69 16.06 -1.23
CA SER A 47 3.11 15.84 -1.56
C SER A 47 3.21 15.21 -2.96
N ILE A 48 2.71 15.95 -3.95
CA ILE A 48 3.15 15.80 -5.34
C ILE A 48 4.25 16.84 -5.55
N SER A 49 5.41 16.35 -5.97
CA SER A 49 6.64 17.08 -6.18
C SER A 49 6.46 18.23 -7.18
N ILE A 50 6.52 19.48 -6.70
CA ILE A 50 6.78 20.63 -7.56
C ILE A 50 7.80 21.52 -6.85
N PHE A 51 9.03 21.45 -7.38
CA PHE A 51 10.19 22.32 -7.18
C PHE A 51 10.63 22.67 -5.74
N ASP A 52 11.94 22.52 -5.55
CA ASP A 52 12.74 22.84 -4.38
C ASP A 52 12.76 24.37 -4.11
N ARG A 53 11.60 24.93 -3.72
CA ARG A 53 11.45 26.33 -3.31
C ARG A 53 10.46 26.41 -2.16
N HIS A 54 10.93 26.90 -1.02
CA HIS A 54 10.05 27.29 0.08
C HIS A 54 9.32 28.58 -0.30
N PHE A 55 8.00 28.51 -0.44
CA PHE A 55 7.15 29.69 -0.55
C PHE A 55 7.00 30.33 0.84
N THR A 56 7.11 31.65 0.88
CA THR A 56 6.81 32.43 2.08
C THR A 56 5.30 32.52 2.30
N SER A 57 4.86 32.76 3.55
CA SER A 57 3.44 32.91 3.89
C SER A 57 2.72 33.97 3.04
N ASP A 58 3.43 35.02 2.62
CA ASP A 58 2.88 36.10 1.80
C ASP A 58 2.66 35.69 0.33
N GLU A 59 3.49 34.79 -0.21
CA GLU A 59 3.32 34.26 -1.57
C GLU A 59 2.12 33.31 -1.65
N VAL A 60 1.89 32.52 -0.59
CA VAL A 60 0.70 31.65 -0.48
C VAL A 60 -0.58 32.50 -0.38
N LEU A 61 -0.55 33.59 0.40
CA LEU A 61 -1.69 34.50 0.53
C LEU A 61 -2.01 35.22 -0.79
N GLN A 62 -1.01 35.66 -1.56
CA GLN A 62 -1.23 36.26 -2.88
C GLN A 62 -1.76 35.27 -3.92
N LEU A 63 -1.38 33.99 -3.82
CA LEU A 63 -1.92 32.93 -4.66
C LEU A 63 -3.39 32.65 -4.34
N LEU A 64 -3.76 32.62 -3.06
CA LEU A 64 -5.13 32.45 -2.62
C LEU A 64 -6.00 33.65 -3.02
N ASP A 65 -5.50 34.87 -2.90
CA ASP A 65 -6.26 36.09 -3.24
C ASP A 65 -6.56 36.23 -4.75
N ARG A 66 -5.71 35.65 -5.61
CA ARG A 66 -6.00 35.53 -7.05
C ARG A 66 -7.01 34.43 -7.39
N PHE A 67 -7.10 33.38 -6.56
CA PHE A 67 -8.03 32.28 -6.75
C PHE A 67 -9.45 32.60 -6.23
N TYR A 68 -9.57 33.40 -5.18
CA TYR A 68 -10.86 33.74 -4.56
C TYR A 68 -11.61 34.92 -5.23
N ASN A 69 -10.96 35.69 -6.10
CA ASN A 69 -11.58 36.82 -6.81
C ASN A 69 -12.13 36.49 -8.21
N LEU A 70 -12.35 35.21 -8.54
CA LEU A 70 -13.25 34.83 -9.63
C LEU A 70 -14.69 34.84 -9.09
N GLU A 71 -15.30 36.02 -9.17
CA GLU A 71 -16.64 36.32 -8.67
C GLU A 71 -17.72 35.40 -9.24
N MET A 72 -18.67 35.14 -8.34
CA MET A 72 -19.97 34.52 -8.52
C MET A 72 -20.76 35.14 -9.69
N LEU A 73 -21.09 34.32 -10.69
CA LEU A 73 -22.24 34.57 -11.56
C LEU A 73 -23.43 33.75 -11.04
N LYS A 74 -24.49 34.46 -10.62
CA LYS A 74 -25.78 33.88 -10.22
C LYS A 74 -26.55 33.36 -11.44
N PRO A 75 -27.42 32.35 -11.28
CA PRO A 75 -28.32 31.91 -12.34
C PRO A 75 -29.59 32.77 -12.32
N ASP A 76 -29.94 33.37 -13.46
CA ASP A 76 -31.30 33.83 -13.76
C ASP A 76 -31.72 33.28 -15.13
N ASP A 77 -32.99 32.89 -15.20
CA ASP A 77 -33.71 32.26 -16.31
C ASP A 77 -33.74 33.11 -17.60
N GLU A 78 -33.69 32.46 -18.77
CA GLU A 78 -34.71 32.51 -19.85
C GLU A 78 -34.17 31.89 -21.16
N ASP A 79 -34.98 30.96 -21.70
CA ASP A 79 -35.26 30.63 -23.09
C ASP A 79 -34.18 30.73 -24.21
N MET A 80 -34.07 29.61 -24.93
CA MET A 80 -34.17 29.47 -26.40
C MET A 80 -33.14 28.58 -27.08
N GLU A 81 -33.71 27.54 -27.68
CA GLU A 81 -33.50 27.04 -29.04
C GLU A 81 -32.21 26.30 -29.42
N ILE A 82 -32.46 25.02 -29.70
CA ILE A 82 -31.75 24.15 -30.63
C ILE A 82 -31.53 24.87 -31.97
N LEU A 83 -30.27 25.02 -32.37
CA LEU A 83 -29.89 25.14 -33.78
C LEU A 83 -28.70 24.23 -34.07
N ASN A 84 -29.02 23.15 -34.80
CA ASN A 84 -28.07 22.39 -35.61
C ASN A 84 -27.45 23.33 -36.64
N HIS A 85 -26.12 23.34 -36.75
CA HIS A 85 -25.47 23.56 -38.03
C HIS A 85 -24.12 22.82 -38.05
N GLU A 86 -24.10 21.75 -38.84
CA GLU A 86 -22.91 21.28 -39.54
C GLU A 86 -22.45 22.41 -40.48
N GLU A 87 -21.15 22.70 -40.52
CA GLU A 87 -20.46 23.05 -41.77
C GLU A 87 -18.95 22.87 -41.64
N ASP A 88 -18.41 22.14 -42.62
CA ASP A 88 -17.01 21.86 -42.91
C ASP A 88 -16.18 23.13 -43.13
N PHE A 89 -14.92 23.16 -42.67
CA PHE A 89 -13.86 23.87 -43.39
C PHE A 89 -12.47 23.22 -43.20
N CYS A 90 -11.86 22.87 -44.33
CA CYS A 90 -10.48 22.40 -44.47
C CYS A 90 -9.45 23.55 -44.36
N LEU A 91 -8.34 23.28 -43.65
CA LEU A 91 -6.90 23.57 -43.92
C LEU A 91 -6.46 24.96 -44.46
N PRO A 92 -5.28 25.53 -44.05
CA PRO A 92 -4.00 24.90 -44.39
C PRO A 92 -2.77 25.13 -43.48
N GLN A 93 -1.74 24.34 -43.81
CA GLN A 93 -0.36 24.36 -43.33
C GLN A 93 0.39 25.68 -43.64
N SER A 94 1.45 25.87 -42.84
CA SER A 94 2.72 26.59 -43.10
C SER A 94 2.76 28.10 -42.89
N PHE A 95 3.56 28.53 -41.90
CA PHE A 95 4.49 29.66 -42.04
C PHE A 95 5.71 29.44 -41.13
N PHE A 96 6.88 29.32 -41.77
CA PHE A 96 8.21 29.44 -41.19
C PHE A 96 8.53 30.93 -41.05
N ILE A 97 9.00 31.39 -39.87
CA ILE A 97 9.87 32.57 -39.77
C ILE A 97 11.02 32.26 -38.81
N LYS A 98 12.23 32.33 -39.38
CA LYS A 98 13.55 32.43 -38.75
C LYS A 98 13.68 33.82 -38.14
N GLU A 99 14.24 33.94 -36.94
CA GLU A 99 15.24 34.97 -36.70
C GLU A 99 16.20 34.58 -35.57
N GLU A 100 17.49 34.70 -35.90
CA GLU A 100 18.64 34.53 -35.03
C GLU A 100 18.87 35.82 -34.23
N SER A 101 19.40 35.72 -33.02
CA SER A 101 20.45 36.63 -32.59
C SER A 101 21.33 35.97 -31.54
N SER A 102 22.58 35.81 -31.91
CA SER A 102 23.70 35.34 -31.12
C SER A 102 24.41 36.54 -30.48
N PHE A 103 24.89 36.38 -29.25
CA PHE A 103 26.07 37.10 -28.76
C PHE A 103 26.93 36.16 -27.91
N PHE A 104 28.11 35.86 -28.43
CA PHE A 104 29.27 35.32 -27.73
C PHE A 104 30.03 36.46 -27.03
N PHE A 105 30.69 36.22 -25.88
CA PHE A 105 32.16 36.24 -25.77
C PHE A 105 32.68 35.80 -24.37
N GLN A 106 33.55 34.79 -24.43
CA GLN A 106 34.81 34.51 -23.70
C GLN A 106 34.97 34.54 -22.16
N ARG A 107 35.61 33.44 -21.74
CA ARG A 107 36.41 33.17 -20.53
C ARG A 107 37.38 34.29 -20.13
N LYS A 108 37.56 34.48 -18.82
CA LYS A 108 38.85 34.82 -18.19
C LYS A 108 39.04 34.11 -16.85
N ASN A 109 40.23 33.51 -16.70
CA ASN A 109 40.80 32.92 -15.49
C ASN A 109 40.98 33.96 -14.37
N SER A 110 40.73 33.56 -13.12
CA SER A 110 41.62 33.88 -11.98
C SER A 110 41.13 33.23 -10.67
N ARG A 111 42.01 32.42 -10.06
CA ARG A 111 41.97 32.09 -8.61
C ARG A 111 42.25 33.35 -7.78
N PRO A 112 41.91 33.34 -6.48
CA PRO A 112 43.01 33.18 -5.53
C PRO A 112 42.72 32.26 -4.32
N LEU A 113 43.79 31.59 -3.89
CA LEU A 113 44.04 31.14 -2.51
C LEU A 113 44.11 32.37 -1.57
N ILE A 114 43.73 32.23 -0.29
CA ILE A 114 44.59 32.49 0.89
C ILE A 114 43.82 32.47 2.24
N ARG A 115 44.38 31.66 3.16
CA ARG A 115 44.50 31.71 4.64
C ARG A 115 43.30 31.64 5.60
N ILE A 116 43.33 30.50 6.29
CA ILE A 116 43.17 30.27 7.73
C ILE A 116 43.85 31.37 8.59
N ILE A 117 43.11 31.91 9.56
CA ILE A 117 43.63 32.43 10.83
C ILE A 117 42.79 31.79 11.94
N GLY A 118 43.43 30.97 12.77
CA GLY A 118 42.88 30.52 14.03
C GLY A 118 43.13 31.55 15.13
N VAL A 119 42.20 31.65 16.07
CA VAL A 119 42.50 32.14 17.43
C VAL A 119 41.79 31.23 18.42
N GLN A 120 42.63 30.51 19.15
CA GLN A 120 42.34 29.77 20.36
C GLN A 120 42.46 30.75 21.54
N ARG A 121 41.52 30.74 22.48
CA ARG A 121 41.80 31.13 23.88
C ARG A 121 40.79 30.54 24.84
N ASP A 122 41.35 29.72 25.74
CA ASP A 122 40.78 29.18 26.96
C ASP A 122 40.21 30.27 27.89
N LEU A 123 39.20 29.91 28.68
CA LEU A 123 39.20 30.11 30.12
C LEU A 123 38.30 29.06 30.78
N ARG A 124 38.85 28.47 31.84
CA ARG A 124 38.44 27.29 32.59
C ARG A 124 38.21 27.74 34.05
N VAL A 125 37.52 26.91 34.86
CA VAL A 125 37.58 26.83 36.35
C VAL A 125 36.53 27.71 37.11
N LEU A 126 35.75 27.35 38.16
CA LEU A 126 35.66 26.31 39.23
C LEU A 126 34.15 26.02 39.53
N SER A 127 33.68 24.77 39.69
CA SER A 127 33.48 23.97 40.93
C SER A 127 32.28 24.41 41.81
N SER A 128 31.50 23.57 42.51
CA SER A 128 31.65 22.20 43.04
C SER A 128 30.37 21.82 43.81
N ASN A 129 29.88 20.56 43.71
CA ASN A 129 29.68 19.62 44.85
C ASN A 129 28.81 18.38 44.48
N ILE A 130 29.47 17.22 44.62
CA ILE A 130 29.07 15.79 44.65
C ILE A 130 29.16 15.37 46.15
N PRO A 131 28.47 14.36 46.78
CA PRO A 131 28.51 12.89 46.48
C PRO A 131 27.22 12.11 46.84
N PHE A 132 26.99 10.79 46.67
CA PHE A 132 27.66 9.53 46.29
C PHE A 132 26.48 8.54 45.98
N VAL A 133 26.55 7.46 45.18
CA VAL A 133 27.19 6.16 45.46
C VAL A 133 27.29 5.38 44.13
N MET A 134 28.52 4.95 43.81
CA MET A 134 28.93 3.90 42.85
C MET A 134 28.64 2.50 43.44
N ASP A 135 28.38 1.42 42.70
CA ASP A 135 29.33 0.58 41.94
C ASP A 135 28.47 -0.40 41.09
N ASN A 136 28.73 -0.78 39.84
CA ASN A 136 29.97 -1.29 39.27
C ASN A 136 30.02 -1.05 37.75
N ILE A 137 30.99 -0.25 37.30
CA ILE A 137 31.54 -0.29 35.93
C ILE A 137 32.98 -0.78 36.08
N ILE A 138 33.20 -2.07 35.79
CA ILE A 138 34.51 -2.60 35.39
C ILE A 138 34.24 -3.58 34.26
N SER A 139 34.24 -3.07 33.02
CA SER A 139 34.61 -3.79 31.79
C SER A 139 34.19 -2.93 30.58
N LEU A 140 34.83 -1.78 30.36
CA LEU A 140 34.58 -0.99 29.15
C LEU A 140 35.77 -0.12 28.72
N ASP A 141 37.00 -0.57 28.99
CA ASP A 141 38.20 0.00 28.37
C ASP A 141 39.14 -1.14 27.97
N HIS A 142 38.90 -1.70 26.78
CA HIS A 142 39.88 -2.36 25.89
C HIS A 142 39.22 -2.86 24.58
N CYS A 143 38.49 -2.00 23.86
CA CYS A 143 37.99 -2.33 22.51
C CYS A 143 38.09 -1.17 21.50
N PHE A 144 39.08 -0.29 21.67
CA PHE A 144 39.52 0.67 20.65
C PHE A 144 40.99 0.45 20.29
N ALA A 145 41.33 -0.77 19.87
CA ALA A 145 42.59 -1.05 19.16
C ALA A 145 42.60 -2.51 18.67
N LYS A 146 41.81 -2.80 17.62
CA LYS A 146 42.08 -3.79 16.55
C LYS A 146 40.78 -4.05 15.80
N GLY A 147 40.82 -3.85 14.48
CA GLY A 147 39.74 -4.19 13.58
C GLY A 147 39.41 -5.69 13.60
N ASN A 148 38.17 -5.96 13.23
CA ASN A 148 37.50 -7.24 12.96
C ASN A 148 36.83 -7.98 14.15
N SER A 149 35.52 -8.19 13.94
CA SER A 149 34.78 -9.42 14.25
C SER A 149 34.45 -9.74 15.72
N CYS A 150 33.59 -8.93 16.37
CA CYS A 150 32.93 -9.34 17.63
C CYS A 150 31.40 -9.14 17.70
N ILE A 151 30.72 -8.63 16.65
CA ILE A 151 29.25 -8.47 16.67
C ILE A 151 28.52 -9.65 15.97
N PHE A 152 29.24 -10.48 15.19
CA PHE A 152 28.62 -11.49 14.31
C PHE A 152 28.26 -12.84 14.96
N LYS A 153 28.62 -13.10 16.23
CA LYS A 153 28.42 -14.44 16.84
C LYS A 153 27.06 -14.69 17.51
N ASN A 154 26.23 -13.66 17.70
CA ASN A 154 25.01 -13.81 18.51
C ASN A 154 23.77 -14.27 17.73
N LEU A 155 23.79 -14.38 16.40
CA LEU A 155 22.74 -15.09 15.66
C LEU A 155 23.11 -16.56 15.39
N ASP A 156 24.41 -16.89 15.33
CA ASP A 156 24.90 -18.25 15.08
C ASP A 156 24.61 -19.24 16.23
N ASN A 157 24.46 -18.73 17.46
CA ASN A 157 24.30 -19.53 18.68
C ASN A 157 22.84 -19.81 19.08
N TYR A 158 21.85 -19.22 18.41
CA TYR A 158 20.42 -19.46 18.69
C TYR A 158 19.79 -20.22 17.54
N ARG A 159 20.32 -21.42 17.29
CA ARG A 159 19.86 -22.32 16.23
C ARG A 159 18.44 -22.82 16.51
N CYS A 160 17.63 -22.83 15.47
CA CYS A 160 16.33 -23.47 15.44
C CYS A 160 16.50 -24.99 15.22
N PRO A 161 16.09 -25.86 16.17
CA PRO A 161 15.91 -27.26 15.89
C PRO A 161 14.52 -27.43 15.23
N GLN A 162 14.51 -27.93 13.99
CA GLN A 162 13.33 -28.43 13.26
C GLN A 162 12.26 -27.46 12.71
N ASP A 163 12.35 -26.15 12.92
CA ASP A 163 11.39 -25.17 12.35
C ASP A 163 12.06 -24.06 11.54
N ARG A 164 12.63 -24.41 10.38
CA ARG A 164 13.24 -23.43 9.47
C ARG A 164 12.19 -22.40 9.02
N VAL A 165 12.44 -21.12 9.32
CA VAL A 165 11.78 -20.00 8.62
C VAL A 165 12.46 -19.88 7.26
N THR A 166 11.76 -20.30 6.22
CA THR A 166 12.22 -20.17 4.84
C THR A 166 12.32 -18.69 4.46
N VAL A 167 13.51 -18.23 4.08
CA VAL A 167 13.79 -16.84 3.68
C VAL A 167 13.91 -16.72 2.16
N THR A 168 13.14 -15.82 1.57
CA THR A 168 12.80 -15.84 0.15
C THR A 168 12.54 -14.45 -0.39
N ALA A 169 12.34 -14.28 -1.69
CA ALA A 169 12.06 -12.98 -2.29
C ALA A 169 10.85 -12.99 -3.22
N ILE A 170 10.41 -11.80 -3.62
CA ILE A 170 9.13 -11.59 -4.30
C ILE A 170 9.30 -10.66 -5.49
N VAL A 171 8.56 -10.94 -6.55
CA VAL A 171 8.23 -9.93 -7.55
C VAL A 171 6.74 -10.08 -7.96
N SER A 172 5.99 -8.97 -7.94
CA SER A 172 4.63 -8.91 -8.48
C SER A 172 4.65 -8.95 -10.01
N SER A 173 3.68 -9.62 -10.63
CA SER A 173 3.56 -9.73 -12.08
C SER A 173 3.44 -8.37 -12.78
N LEU A 174 2.86 -7.35 -12.12
CA LEU A 174 2.78 -5.97 -12.58
C LEU A 174 4.14 -5.26 -12.54
N CYS A 175 4.89 -5.47 -11.47
CA CYS A 175 6.22 -4.90 -11.26
C CYS A 175 7.33 -5.63 -12.05
N ALA A 176 7.03 -6.80 -12.62
CA ALA A 176 7.94 -7.63 -13.41
C ALA A 176 7.62 -7.70 -14.92
N LYS A 177 6.57 -7.02 -15.39
CA LYS A 177 6.03 -7.17 -16.76
C LYS A 177 7.05 -6.84 -17.84
N GLY A 178 7.35 -7.81 -18.70
CA GLY A 178 7.73 -7.54 -20.09
C GLY A 178 6.54 -7.76 -21.05
N HIS A 179 6.45 -6.95 -22.11
CA HIS A 179 5.65 -7.22 -23.32
C HIS A 179 4.11 -7.11 -23.23
N ALA A 180 3.58 -6.00 -22.67
CA ALA A 180 2.13 -5.78 -22.50
C ALA A 180 1.29 -5.87 -23.81
N ARG A 181 1.80 -5.34 -24.93
CA ARG A 181 0.98 -5.16 -26.16
C ARG A 181 0.89 -6.36 -27.10
N ARG A 182 1.89 -7.24 -27.15
CA ARG A 182 1.87 -8.43 -28.05
C ARG A 182 1.37 -9.72 -27.38
N ALA A 183 1.29 -9.75 -26.04
CA ALA A 183 0.81 -10.91 -25.28
C ALA A 183 -0.63 -10.77 -24.76
N GLY A 184 -1.39 -9.77 -25.23
CA GLY A 184 -2.80 -9.56 -24.86
C GLY A 184 -3.05 -9.03 -23.44
N VAL A 185 -2.01 -8.60 -22.72
CA VAL A 185 -2.09 -8.16 -21.31
C VAL A 185 -2.61 -6.73 -21.23
N SER A 186 -3.87 -6.55 -20.85
CA SER A 186 -4.44 -5.24 -20.50
C SER A 186 -5.01 -5.25 -19.09
N ASN A 187 -4.27 -4.67 -18.15
CA ASN A 187 -4.78 -4.42 -16.80
C ASN A 187 -5.54 -3.10 -16.76
N VAL A 188 -6.32 -2.90 -15.69
CA VAL A 188 -6.92 -1.61 -15.40
C VAL A 188 -5.83 -0.55 -15.45
N LYS A 189 -6.01 0.44 -16.32
CA LYS A 189 -5.08 1.54 -16.44
C LYS A 189 -5.22 2.41 -15.20
N VAL A 190 -4.14 2.58 -14.44
CA VAL A 190 -3.93 3.84 -13.72
C VAL A 190 -3.90 4.88 -14.83
N ASN A 191 -4.89 5.77 -14.91
CA ASN A 191 -5.04 6.72 -16.02
C ASN A 191 -3.68 7.22 -16.54
N GLY A 192 -3.30 6.68 -17.71
CA GLY A 192 -1.97 6.83 -18.30
C GLY A 192 -2.11 7.31 -19.73
N ASN A 193 -1.69 8.56 -19.92
CA ASN A 193 -1.08 9.15 -21.11
C ASN A 193 -1.74 8.90 -22.48
N ASN A 194 -3.06 9.07 -22.60
CA ASN A 194 -3.61 9.62 -23.83
C ASN A 194 -4.11 11.04 -23.54
N SER A 195 -3.18 11.99 -23.46
CA SER A 195 -3.48 13.41 -23.50
C SER A 195 -4.01 13.76 -24.89
N VAL A 196 -5.32 13.69 -25.06
CA VAL A 196 -6.05 14.69 -25.86
C VAL A 196 -6.68 15.74 -24.91
N GLU A 197 -6.67 15.50 -23.59
CA GLU A 197 -7.32 16.38 -22.59
C GLU A 197 -6.46 16.58 -21.31
N GLY A 198 -5.25 17.13 -21.46
CA GLY A 198 -4.61 18.01 -20.45
C GLY A 198 -4.28 17.52 -19.03
N ASN A 199 -4.55 16.28 -18.61
CA ASN A 199 -4.27 15.84 -17.22
C ASN A 199 -2.99 15.00 -17.09
N PRO A 200 -2.01 15.40 -16.25
CA PRO A 200 -0.82 14.60 -15.97
C PRO A 200 -1.17 13.25 -15.30
N GLY A 201 -0.43 12.19 -15.61
CA GLY A 201 -0.63 10.86 -15.02
C GLY A 201 -0.39 10.84 -13.50
N LYS A 202 -0.95 9.85 -12.78
CA LYS A 202 -0.88 9.72 -11.31
C LYS A 202 0.42 9.09 -10.77
N VAL A 203 1.39 8.80 -11.64
CA VAL A 203 2.67 8.16 -11.28
C VAL A 203 3.73 9.25 -11.09
N ALA A 204 4.44 9.25 -9.97
CA ALA A 204 5.33 10.33 -9.54
C ALA A 204 6.42 10.71 -10.55
N ASP A 205 6.98 9.74 -11.27
CA ASP A 205 7.98 9.94 -12.32
C ASP A 205 7.42 9.83 -13.75
N PHE A 206 6.10 9.80 -13.90
CA PHE A 206 5.39 9.62 -15.17
C PHE A 206 5.72 8.32 -15.93
N SER A 207 6.37 7.36 -15.26
CA SER A 207 6.69 6.07 -15.84
C SER A 207 5.49 5.12 -15.91
N ASN A 208 5.69 3.96 -16.51
CA ASN A 208 4.75 2.86 -16.50
C ASN A 208 5.49 1.50 -16.46
N ALA A 209 4.70 0.43 -16.33
CA ALA A 209 5.18 -0.95 -16.28
C ALA A 209 5.02 -1.70 -17.61
N ASP A 210 5.15 -1.04 -18.78
CA ASP A 210 5.07 -1.72 -20.08
C ASP A 210 6.24 -2.73 -20.27
N VAL A 211 7.42 -2.39 -19.73
CA VAL A 211 8.66 -3.19 -19.76
C VAL A 211 9.16 -3.59 -18.37
N ALA A 212 8.89 -2.79 -17.33
CA ALA A 212 9.27 -3.08 -15.95
C ALA A 212 10.74 -3.56 -15.83
N VAL A 213 10.96 -4.70 -15.15
CA VAL A 213 12.28 -5.36 -15.12
C VAL A 213 12.44 -6.48 -16.16
N ASP A 214 11.48 -6.64 -17.07
CA ASP A 214 11.48 -7.63 -18.16
C ASP A 214 11.68 -9.09 -17.72
N GLN A 215 11.16 -9.45 -16.54
CA GLN A 215 11.26 -10.83 -16.03
C GLN A 215 10.56 -11.84 -16.95
N TYR A 216 9.57 -11.39 -17.74
CA TYR A 216 8.92 -12.25 -18.74
C TYR A 216 9.92 -12.95 -19.67
N HIS A 217 10.97 -12.25 -20.10
CA HIS A 217 12.04 -12.82 -20.93
C HIS A 217 13.27 -13.26 -20.11
N ARG A 218 13.47 -12.69 -18.91
CA ARG A 218 14.70 -12.84 -18.12
C ARG A 218 14.56 -13.73 -16.88
N TYR A 219 13.42 -14.39 -16.68
CA TYR A 219 13.19 -15.19 -15.47
C TYR A 219 14.27 -16.24 -15.20
N ASN A 220 14.89 -16.84 -16.23
CA ASN A 220 15.98 -17.81 -16.02
C ASN A 220 17.21 -17.19 -15.33
N GLU A 221 17.56 -15.95 -15.68
CA GLU A 221 18.65 -15.21 -15.02
C GLU A 221 18.26 -14.89 -13.58
N ASP A 222 17.06 -14.36 -13.37
CA ASP A 222 16.57 -14.01 -12.03
C ASP A 222 16.50 -15.24 -11.10
N ILE A 223 16.09 -16.41 -11.62
CA ILE A 223 16.08 -17.68 -10.87
C ILE A 223 17.51 -18.13 -10.52
N GLN A 224 18.47 -17.93 -11.41
CA GLN A 224 19.87 -18.24 -11.11
C GLN A 224 20.39 -17.36 -9.97
N LEU A 225 20.03 -16.07 -9.95
CA LEU A 225 20.34 -15.17 -8.83
C LEU A 225 19.74 -15.63 -7.50
N MET A 226 18.50 -16.13 -7.50
CA MET A 226 17.87 -16.72 -6.31
C MET A 226 18.63 -17.96 -5.84
N LYS A 227 19.00 -18.85 -6.78
CA LYS A 227 19.76 -20.07 -6.50
C LYS A 227 21.13 -19.76 -5.90
N ASP A 228 21.84 -18.79 -6.46
CA ASP A 228 23.18 -18.40 -6.04
C ASP A 228 23.21 -17.73 -4.65
N MET A 229 22.08 -17.11 -4.25
CA MET A 229 21.88 -16.58 -2.90
C MET A 229 21.49 -17.68 -1.90
N GLY A 230 20.86 -18.77 -2.35
CA GLY A 230 20.42 -19.88 -1.52
C GLY A 230 18.98 -19.80 -1.03
N MET A 231 18.09 -19.11 -1.76
CA MET A 231 16.67 -19.00 -1.40
C MET A 231 15.94 -20.35 -1.53
N ASP A 232 15.03 -20.68 -0.61
CA ASP A 232 14.27 -21.92 -0.66
C ASP A 232 12.99 -21.83 -1.52
N ALA A 233 12.42 -20.63 -1.65
CA ALA A 233 11.15 -20.40 -2.34
C ALA A 233 11.12 -19.04 -3.06
N TYR A 234 10.17 -18.89 -3.97
CA TYR A 234 9.91 -17.64 -4.68
C TYR A 234 8.41 -17.38 -4.74
N ARG A 235 8.00 -16.20 -4.24
CA ARG A 235 6.61 -15.75 -4.36
C ARG A 235 6.47 -14.86 -5.58
N PHE A 236 5.55 -15.21 -6.47
CA PHE A 236 5.21 -14.40 -7.64
C PHE A 236 3.71 -14.44 -7.90
N SER A 237 3.19 -13.54 -8.74
CA SER A 237 1.79 -13.56 -9.15
C SER A 237 1.59 -14.00 -10.60
N ILE A 238 0.44 -14.60 -10.86
CA ILE A 238 -0.05 -14.87 -12.22
C ILE A 238 -0.87 -13.65 -12.65
N ALA A 239 -0.58 -13.13 -13.84
CA ALA A 239 -1.32 -12.00 -14.39
C ALA A 239 -2.65 -12.49 -14.97
N TRP A 240 -3.78 -12.11 -14.37
CA TRP A 240 -5.11 -12.57 -14.82
C TRP A 240 -5.32 -12.24 -16.31
N SER A 241 -5.07 -11.00 -16.71
CA SER A 241 -5.22 -10.56 -18.10
C SER A 241 -4.27 -11.26 -19.09
N ARG A 242 -3.24 -11.95 -18.61
CA ARG A 242 -2.35 -12.77 -19.46
C ARG A 242 -2.94 -14.15 -19.72
N ILE A 243 -3.68 -14.71 -18.77
CA ILE A 243 -4.41 -15.97 -18.96
C ILE A 243 -5.69 -15.73 -19.76
N PHE A 244 -6.39 -14.63 -19.47
CA PHE A 244 -7.64 -14.23 -20.13
C PHE A 244 -7.56 -12.80 -20.68
N PRO A 245 -7.10 -12.63 -21.94
CA PRO A 245 -6.86 -11.32 -22.54
C PRO A 245 -8.16 -10.60 -22.97
N ARG A 246 -8.07 -9.27 -23.16
CA ARG A 246 -9.23 -8.40 -23.48
C ARG A 246 -9.99 -8.80 -24.74
N GLU A 247 -9.29 -9.24 -25.79
CA GLU A 247 -9.91 -9.61 -27.07
C GLU A 247 -10.87 -10.78 -26.89
N THR A 248 -10.51 -11.75 -26.05
CA THR A 248 -11.33 -12.91 -25.77
C THR A 248 -12.47 -12.61 -24.79
N LEU A 249 -12.29 -11.59 -23.95
CA LEU A 249 -13.33 -11.05 -23.07
C LEU A 249 -14.33 -10.12 -23.79
N LYS A 250 -13.98 -9.56 -24.97
CA LYS A 250 -14.86 -8.72 -25.81
C LYS A 250 -15.62 -9.49 -26.92
N MET A 251 -15.06 -10.59 -27.44
CA MET A 251 -15.53 -11.33 -28.64
C MET A 251 -16.87 -12.12 -28.48
N LYS A 252 -17.75 -11.77 -27.55
CA LYS A 252 -19.09 -12.40 -27.37
C LYS A 252 -20.27 -11.47 -27.61
N VAL A 253 -20.04 -10.24 -28.08
CA VAL A 253 -21.14 -9.30 -28.36
C VAL A 253 -21.73 -9.48 -29.77
N LEU A 254 -21.09 -10.20 -30.70
CA LEU A 254 -21.51 -10.23 -32.11
C LEU A 254 -21.86 -11.59 -32.75
N THR A 255 -21.77 -12.71 -32.03
CA THR A 255 -22.11 -14.04 -32.60
C THR A 255 -23.04 -14.82 -31.68
N LEU A 256 -24.24 -15.12 -32.18
CA LEU A 256 -25.26 -16.00 -31.60
C LEU A 256 -24.78 -17.47 -31.55
N ARG A 257 -23.69 -17.76 -30.84
CA ARG A 257 -23.30 -19.11 -30.45
C ARG A 257 -23.04 -19.16 -28.96
N PHE A 258 -23.90 -19.90 -28.28
CA PHE A 258 -23.80 -20.32 -26.90
C PHE A 258 -22.40 -20.88 -26.58
N VAL A 259 -21.63 -20.20 -25.72
CA VAL A 259 -20.78 -20.74 -24.63
C VAL A 259 -20.31 -19.55 -23.75
N SER A 260 -20.65 -19.56 -22.46
CA SER A 260 -19.94 -19.12 -21.23
C SER A 260 -19.52 -17.65 -20.88
N ASP A 261 -20.26 -17.03 -19.95
CA ASP A 261 -19.81 -16.65 -18.59
C ASP A 261 -18.58 -15.78 -18.26
N GLY A 262 -18.08 -14.91 -19.13
CA GLY A 262 -17.04 -13.93 -18.74
C GLY A 262 -15.61 -14.48 -18.70
N THR A 263 -15.40 -15.67 -19.25
CA THR A 263 -14.16 -16.43 -19.09
C THR A 263 -13.24 -16.43 -20.30
N GLY A 264 -13.62 -15.81 -21.43
CA GLY A 264 -12.77 -15.74 -22.64
C GLY A 264 -12.19 -17.09 -23.12
N GLU A 265 -11.43 -17.07 -24.20
CA GLU A 265 -10.51 -18.15 -24.55
C GLU A 265 -9.20 -17.98 -23.78
N ILE A 266 -8.65 -19.09 -23.30
CA ILE A 266 -7.37 -19.14 -22.59
C ILE A 266 -6.25 -18.78 -23.56
N ASN A 267 -5.42 -17.82 -23.19
CA ASN A 267 -4.18 -17.53 -23.90
C ASN A 267 -3.12 -18.58 -23.54
N GLN A 268 -2.93 -19.56 -24.44
CA GLN A 268 -1.99 -20.65 -24.21
C GLN A 268 -0.54 -20.16 -24.03
N ALA A 269 -0.10 -19.11 -24.72
CA ALA A 269 1.23 -18.54 -24.52
C ALA A 269 1.44 -17.96 -23.11
N GLY A 270 0.36 -17.44 -22.50
CA GLY A 270 0.34 -17.03 -21.10
C GLY A 270 0.52 -18.21 -20.15
N VAL A 271 -0.19 -19.31 -20.41
CA VAL A 271 -0.06 -20.57 -19.65
C VAL A 271 1.35 -21.16 -19.78
N ASP A 272 1.89 -21.20 -20.99
CA ASP A 272 3.22 -21.75 -21.27
C ASP A 272 4.32 -20.96 -20.55
N HIS A 273 4.21 -19.63 -20.50
CA HIS A 273 5.14 -18.80 -19.73
C HIS A 273 5.20 -19.20 -18.25
N TYR A 274 4.05 -19.30 -17.57
CA TYR A 274 4.02 -19.67 -16.16
C TYR A 274 4.45 -21.12 -15.93
N ASN A 275 4.11 -22.04 -16.84
CA ASN A 275 4.65 -23.40 -16.81
C ASN A 275 6.18 -23.41 -16.87
N ASN A 276 6.78 -22.64 -17.77
CA ASN A 276 8.22 -22.55 -17.93
C ASN A 276 8.89 -21.93 -16.69
N LEU A 277 8.29 -20.88 -16.11
CA LEU A 277 8.75 -20.27 -14.86
C LEU A 277 8.72 -21.27 -13.70
N ILE A 278 7.59 -21.94 -13.48
CA ILE A 278 7.40 -22.93 -12.41
C ILE A 278 8.39 -24.09 -12.57
N ASN A 279 8.54 -24.61 -13.78
CA ASN A 279 9.48 -25.69 -14.06
C ASN A 279 10.93 -25.27 -13.81
N ALA A 280 11.31 -24.06 -14.20
CA ALA A 280 12.66 -23.54 -13.98
C ALA A 280 12.97 -23.33 -12.49
N LEU A 281 12.01 -22.85 -11.70
CA LEU A 281 12.13 -22.71 -10.23
C LEU A 281 12.36 -24.08 -9.58
N LEU A 282 11.49 -25.05 -9.87
CA LEU A 282 11.57 -26.39 -9.30
C LEU A 282 12.85 -27.12 -9.72
N ALA A 283 13.32 -26.93 -10.96
CA ALA A 283 14.60 -27.47 -11.43
C ALA A 283 15.81 -26.95 -10.64
N LYS A 284 15.68 -25.80 -9.96
CA LYS A 284 16.71 -25.23 -9.07
C LYS A 284 16.46 -25.52 -7.59
N GLY A 285 15.38 -26.24 -7.28
CA GLY A 285 14.96 -26.56 -5.92
C GLY A 285 14.31 -25.39 -5.19
N ILE A 286 13.72 -24.44 -5.94
CA ILE A 286 13.05 -23.26 -5.39
C ILE A 286 11.53 -23.51 -5.46
N GLU A 287 10.86 -23.49 -4.32
CA GLU A 287 9.42 -23.75 -4.22
C GLU A 287 8.60 -22.54 -4.70
N PRO A 288 7.60 -22.72 -5.59
CA PRO A 288 6.73 -21.64 -6.04
C PRO A 288 5.59 -21.35 -5.05
N TYR A 289 5.51 -20.10 -4.58
CA TYR A 289 4.36 -19.54 -3.87
C TYR A 289 3.61 -18.60 -4.82
N VAL A 290 2.36 -18.93 -5.17
CA VAL A 290 1.67 -18.26 -6.27
C VAL A 290 0.52 -17.40 -5.76
N THR A 291 0.60 -16.10 -6.02
CA THR A 291 -0.50 -15.15 -5.82
C THR A 291 -1.37 -15.07 -7.07
N LEU A 292 -2.69 -15.27 -6.93
CA LEU A 292 -3.64 -15.24 -8.05
C LEU A 292 -4.02 -13.82 -8.45
N TYR A 293 -4.27 -12.93 -7.48
CA TYR A 293 -4.60 -11.53 -7.72
C TYR A 293 -3.66 -10.60 -6.96
N HIS A 294 -2.97 -9.75 -7.72
CA HIS A 294 -2.06 -8.74 -7.19
C HIS A 294 -2.33 -7.41 -7.89
N TRP A 295 -3.56 -6.91 -7.71
CA TRP A 295 -4.07 -5.62 -8.20
C TRP A 295 -4.05 -5.49 -9.73
N ASP A 296 -4.15 -6.62 -10.42
CA ASP A 296 -3.93 -6.76 -11.85
C ASP A 296 -5.21 -7.06 -12.63
N LEU A 297 -6.35 -6.55 -12.15
CA LEU A 297 -7.67 -6.77 -12.75
C LEU A 297 -7.63 -6.53 -14.27
N PRO A 298 -8.19 -7.44 -15.09
CA PRO A 298 -8.32 -7.20 -16.53
C PRO A 298 -9.22 -5.99 -16.80
N GLN A 299 -8.73 -5.04 -17.63
CA GLN A 299 -9.50 -3.84 -18.00
C GLN A 299 -10.86 -4.19 -18.63
N ALA A 300 -10.98 -5.35 -19.28
CA ALA A 300 -12.25 -5.77 -19.88
C ALA A 300 -13.37 -5.99 -18.83
N LEU A 301 -13.03 -6.44 -17.62
CA LEU A 301 -14.01 -6.64 -16.54
C LEU A 301 -14.38 -5.31 -15.87
N GLU A 302 -13.41 -4.41 -15.74
CA GLU A 302 -13.66 -3.02 -15.33
C GLU A 302 -14.58 -2.31 -16.32
N ASP A 303 -14.30 -2.40 -17.62
CA ASP A 303 -15.13 -1.80 -18.69
C ASP A 303 -16.54 -2.41 -18.72
N LYS A 304 -16.68 -3.72 -18.43
CA LYS A 304 -17.95 -4.45 -18.54
C LYS A 304 -18.91 -4.12 -17.41
N TYR A 305 -18.42 -4.09 -16.16
CA TYR A 305 -19.29 -3.98 -14.99
C TYR A 305 -18.65 -3.26 -13.79
N ASN A 306 -17.59 -2.47 -13.99
CA ASN A 306 -16.82 -1.80 -12.93
C ASN A 306 -16.12 -2.77 -11.96
N GLY A 307 -15.66 -3.92 -12.48
CA GLY A 307 -14.72 -4.79 -11.77
C GLY A 307 -15.20 -5.23 -10.40
N TRP A 308 -14.42 -4.90 -9.36
CA TRP A 308 -14.69 -5.31 -7.98
C TRP A 308 -15.93 -4.69 -7.35
N LEU A 309 -16.55 -3.69 -7.98
CA LEU A 309 -17.80 -3.11 -7.51
C LEU A 309 -19.02 -3.97 -7.84
N ASN A 310 -18.89 -4.97 -8.72
CA ASN A 310 -20.00 -5.81 -9.15
C ASN A 310 -19.81 -7.26 -8.70
N PRO A 311 -20.83 -7.91 -8.11
CA PRO A 311 -20.73 -9.30 -7.64
C PRO A 311 -20.49 -10.33 -8.75
N GLU A 312 -20.68 -10.00 -10.04
CA GLU A 312 -20.31 -10.87 -11.16
C GLU A 312 -18.81 -11.25 -11.14
N ILE A 313 -17.95 -10.37 -10.58
CA ILE A 313 -16.51 -10.62 -10.43
C ILE A 313 -16.20 -11.88 -9.62
N ILE A 314 -17.09 -12.28 -8.70
CA ILE A 314 -16.93 -13.46 -7.85
C ILE A 314 -16.86 -14.72 -8.72
N LYS A 315 -17.71 -14.79 -9.75
CA LYS A 315 -17.75 -15.91 -10.67
C LYS A 315 -16.53 -15.89 -11.59
N ASP A 316 -16.20 -14.73 -12.14
CA ASP A 316 -15.09 -14.60 -13.09
C ASP A 316 -13.74 -14.92 -12.41
N PHE A 317 -13.54 -14.41 -11.19
CA PHE A 317 -12.35 -14.73 -10.40
C PHE A 317 -12.28 -16.22 -10.02
N ALA A 318 -13.41 -16.82 -9.67
CA ALA A 318 -13.49 -18.24 -9.35
C ALA A 318 -13.09 -19.12 -10.55
N THR A 319 -13.55 -18.78 -11.75
CA THR A 319 -13.16 -19.52 -12.96
C THR A 319 -11.68 -19.31 -13.30
N TYR A 320 -11.16 -18.09 -13.13
CA TYR A 320 -9.74 -17.83 -13.32
C TYR A 320 -8.88 -18.65 -12.36
N ALA A 321 -9.20 -18.64 -11.06
CA ALA A 321 -8.50 -19.43 -10.07
C ALA A 321 -8.59 -20.94 -10.35
N GLU A 322 -9.78 -21.45 -10.71
CA GLU A 322 -9.96 -22.85 -11.09
C GLU A 322 -9.08 -23.23 -12.29
N THR A 323 -8.97 -22.35 -13.29
CA THR A 323 -8.08 -22.56 -14.44
C THR A 323 -6.62 -22.63 -14.01
N CYS A 324 -6.17 -21.74 -13.12
CA CYS A 324 -4.81 -21.79 -12.55
C CYS A 324 -4.55 -23.11 -11.80
N PHE A 325 -5.50 -23.58 -10.98
CA PHE A 325 -5.36 -24.85 -10.27
C PHE A 325 -5.26 -26.05 -11.24
N GLN A 326 -6.05 -26.04 -12.33
CA GLN A 326 -5.98 -27.09 -13.35
C GLN A 326 -4.65 -27.09 -14.10
N LYS A 327 -4.11 -25.91 -14.42
CA LYS A 327 -2.91 -25.78 -15.26
C LYS A 327 -1.59 -25.90 -14.49
N PHE A 328 -1.58 -25.54 -13.20
CA PHE A 328 -0.33 -25.39 -12.44
C PHE A 328 -0.32 -26.13 -11.09
N GLY A 329 -1.48 -26.53 -10.55
CA GLY A 329 -1.57 -27.10 -9.20
C GLY A 329 -1.00 -28.51 -9.05
N ASP A 330 -0.64 -29.17 -10.16
CA ASP A 330 0.18 -30.38 -10.12
C ASP A 330 1.56 -30.12 -9.49
N ARG A 331 2.12 -28.91 -9.68
CA ARG A 331 3.43 -28.47 -9.20
C ARG A 331 3.36 -27.40 -8.10
N VAL A 332 2.42 -26.46 -8.18
CA VAL A 332 2.25 -25.39 -7.19
C VAL A 332 1.49 -25.90 -5.97
N LYS A 333 2.10 -25.76 -4.79
CA LYS A 333 1.53 -26.24 -3.52
C LYS A 333 1.11 -25.16 -2.55
N ASN A 334 1.47 -23.90 -2.80
CA ASN A 334 1.10 -22.79 -1.92
C ASN A 334 0.44 -21.69 -2.74
N TRP A 335 -0.86 -21.51 -2.51
CA TRP A 335 -1.69 -20.55 -3.21
C TRP A 335 -2.06 -19.37 -2.31
N ILE A 336 -1.92 -18.17 -2.83
CA ILE A 336 -2.39 -16.93 -2.21
C ILE A 336 -3.45 -16.35 -3.13
N THR A 337 -4.68 -16.23 -2.68
CA THR A 337 -5.76 -15.71 -3.54
C THR A 337 -5.59 -14.22 -3.84
N PHE A 338 -5.44 -13.41 -2.79
CA PHE A 338 -5.33 -11.95 -2.87
C PHE A 338 -4.06 -11.47 -2.18
N ASN A 339 -3.42 -10.47 -2.80
CA ASN A 339 -2.46 -9.60 -2.12
C ASN A 339 -3.15 -8.32 -1.64
N GLU A 340 -2.98 -8.01 -0.36
CA GLU A 340 -3.27 -6.70 0.25
C GLU A 340 -4.67 -6.15 -0.08
N PRO A 341 -5.72 -6.89 0.28
CA PRO A 341 -7.08 -6.50 -0.08
C PRO A 341 -7.52 -5.19 0.60
N HIS A 342 -6.96 -4.85 1.75
CA HIS A 342 -7.17 -3.56 2.39
C HIS A 342 -6.58 -2.44 1.55
N THR A 343 -5.28 -2.53 1.21
CA THR A 343 -4.61 -1.46 0.47
C THR A 343 -5.27 -1.18 -0.88
N PHE A 344 -5.64 -2.17 -1.70
CA PHE A 344 -6.27 -1.84 -2.99
C PHE A 344 -7.73 -1.37 -2.86
N SER A 345 -8.45 -1.76 -1.80
CA SER A 345 -9.79 -1.23 -1.53
C SER A 345 -9.71 0.26 -1.18
N ILE A 346 -8.81 0.64 -0.28
CA ILE A 346 -8.62 2.03 0.13
C ILE A 346 -7.96 2.87 -0.97
N GLN A 347 -6.81 2.44 -1.48
CA GLN A 347 -6.05 3.22 -2.46
C GLN A 347 -6.73 3.28 -3.83
N GLY A 348 -7.54 2.28 -4.19
CA GLY A 348 -8.25 2.22 -5.47
C GLY A 348 -9.63 2.91 -5.48
N TYR A 349 -10.33 2.90 -4.33
CA TYR A 349 -11.75 3.29 -4.25
C TYR A 349 -12.10 4.29 -3.13
N ASP A 350 -11.15 4.63 -2.25
CA ASP A 350 -11.28 5.75 -1.30
C ASP A 350 -10.37 6.91 -1.71
N VAL A 351 -9.04 6.70 -1.64
CA VAL A 351 -8.03 7.72 -1.93
C VAL A 351 -7.92 7.96 -3.44
N GLY A 352 -8.15 6.91 -4.23
CA GLY A 352 -8.07 6.95 -5.70
C GLY A 352 -6.67 7.19 -6.25
N LEU A 353 -5.61 6.87 -5.49
CA LEU A 353 -4.22 6.94 -5.92
C LEU A 353 -3.87 5.77 -6.87
N GLN A 354 -4.35 4.57 -6.57
CA GLN A 354 -4.11 3.35 -7.35
C GLN A 354 -5.28 3.07 -8.30
N ALA A 355 -5.07 2.22 -9.31
CA ALA A 355 -6.14 1.81 -10.22
C ALA A 355 -7.32 1.15 -9.46
N PRO A 356 -8.59 1.41 -9.84
CA PRO A 356 -9.06 2.24 -10.96
C PRO A 356 -9.05 3.76 -10.68
N GLY A 357 -8.70 4.21 -9.48
CA GLY A 357 -8.48 5.61 -9.15
C GLY A 357 -9.79 6.37 -8.91
N ARG A 358 -10.69 5.76 -8.13
CA ARG A 358 -12.03 6.26 -7.80
C ARG A 358 -12.06 6.88 -6.40
N CYS A 359 -12.74 8.02 -6.24
CA CYS A 359 -12.92 8.71 -4.96
C CYS A 359 -14.09 9.73 -4.97
N SER A 360 -14.60 10.16 -3.81
CA SER A 360 -15.70 11.15 -3.62
C SER A 360 -15.38 12.58 -4.08
N ILE A 361 -16.39 13.41 -4.46
CA ILE A 361 -16.23 14.78 -5.05
C ILE A 361 -15.49 15.78 -4.19
N LEU A 362 -15.78 15.84 -2.91
CA LEU A 362 -15.24 16.90 -2.07
C LEU A 362 -13.73 16.80 -1.82
N LEU A 363 -13.10 15.68 -2.19
CA LEU A 363 -11.64 15.46 -2.15
C LEU A 363 -10.97 15.65 -3.54
N ARG A 364 -11.71 16.10 -4.58
CA ARG A 364 -11.35 16.01 -6.01
C ARG A 364 -10.55 17.18 -6.58
N LEU A 365 -9.26 16.95 -6.70
CA LEU A 365 -8.52 17.32 -7.91
C LEU A 365 -8.14 16.09 -8.77
N PHE A 366 -8.32 14.86 -8.27
CA PHE A 366 -7.61 13.68 -8.81
C PHE A 366 -8.49 12.52 -9.34
N CYS A 367 -9.78 12.42 -9.00
CA CYS A 367 -10.65 11.32 -9.46
C CYS A 367 -11.81 11.81 -10.34
N ARG A 368 -12.15 11.03 -11.36
CA ARG A 368 -13.26 11.35 -12.28
C ARG A 368 -14.62 10.86 -11.75
N ALA A 369 -14.62 9.81 -10.95
CA ALA A 369 -15.82 9.17 -10.40
C ALA A 369 -15.47 8.46 -9.09
N GLY A 370 -16.48 7.96 -8.38
CA GLY A 370 -16.31 7.16 -7.16
C GLY A 370 -17.13 7.69 -5.99
N ASN A 371 -17.27 6.83 -4.98
CA ASN A 371 -17.84 7.17 -3.68
C ASN A 371 -17.03 6.48 -2.57
N SER A 372 -16.12 7.24 -1.97
CA SER A 372 -15.22 6.80 -0.90
C SER A 372 -15.98 6.32 0.36
N ALA A 373 -17.24 6.71 0.54
CA ALA A 373 -18.07 6.29 1.67
C ALA A 373 -18.60 4.86 1.54
N THR A 374 -18.65 4.30 0.32
CA THR A 374 -19.36 3.03 0.04
C THR A 374 -18.54 2.05 -0.78
N GLU A 375 -17.81 2.52 -1.79
CA GLU A 375 -17.12 1.65 -2.75
C GLU A 375 -16.07 0.73 -2.10
N PRO A 376 -15.22 1.20 -1.14
CA PRO A 376 -14.27 0.33 -0.44
C PRO A 376 -14.94 -0.87 0.25
N TYR A 377 -16.13 -0.67 0.85
CA TYR A 377 -16.89 -1.73 1.51
C TYR A 377 -17.49 -2.74 0.54
N ILE A 378 -17.97 -2.29 -0.61
CA ILE A 378 -18.48 -3.17 -1.69
C ILE A 378 -17.34 -4.03 -2.23
N VAL A 379 -16.19 -3.41 -2.52
CA VAL A 379 -14.99 -4.10 -3.02
C VAL A 379 -14.52 -5.13 -2.02
N ALA A 380 -14.34 -4.75 -0.75
CA ALA A 380 -13.90 -5.67 0.30
C ALA A 380 -14.83 -6.87 0.46
N HIS A 381 -16.15 -6.66 0.36
CA HIS A 381 -17.14 -7.73 0.43
C HIS A 381 -17.04 -8.70 -0.74
N ASN A 382 -16.98 -8.20 -1.97
CA ASN A 382 -16.82 -9.04 -3.17
C ASN A 382 -15.50 -9.82 -3.14
N VAL A 383 -14.42 -9.24 -2.62
CA VAL A 383 -13.13 -9.91 -2.44
C VAL A 383 -13.22 -11.07 -1.46
N LEU A 384 -13.86 -10.87 -0.30
CA LEU A 384 -14.06 -11.93 0.70
C LEU A 384 -14.91 -13.08 0.15
N LEU A 385 -15.99 -12.78 -0.56
CA LEU A 385 -16.83 -13.81 -1.20
C LEU A 385 -16.07 -14.53 -2.33
N SER A 386 -15.29 -13.81 -3.12
CA SER A 386 -14.43 -14.37 -4.17
C SER A 386 -13.39 -15.34 -3.61
N HIS A 387 -12.69 -14.93 -2.55
CA HIS A 387 -11.76 -15.79 -1.83
C HIS A 387 -12.44 -17.06 -1.34
N ALA A 388 -13.55 -16.91 -0.63
CA ALA A 388 -14.26 -18.02 -0.01
C ALA A 388 -14.80 -19.01 -1.07
N LYS A 389 -15.26 -18.49 -2.22
CA LYS A 389 -15.67 -19.31 -3.35
C LYS A 389 -14.50 -20.10 -3.94
N VAL A 390 -13.34 -19.46 -4.11
CA VAL A 390 -12.11 -20.12 -4.60
C VAL A 390 -11.61 -21.16 -3.62
N ALA A 391 -11.60 -20.88 -2.32
CA ALA A 391 -11.22 -21.82 -1.27
C ALA A 391 -12.13 -23.05 -1.26
N GLN A 392 -13.45 -22.87 -1.43
CA GLN A 392 -14.40 -23.97 -1.59
C GLN A 392 -14.06 -24.85 -2.80
N ILE A 393 -13.83 -24.23 -3.97
CA ILE A 393 -13.47 -24.93 -5.21
C ILE A 393 -12.17 -25.74 -5.01
N TYR A 394 -11.13 -25.11 -4.48
CA TYR A 394 -9.85 -25.75 -4.23
C TYR A 394 -10.00 -26.96 -3.29
N ARG A 395 -10.67 -26.76 -2.15
CA ARG A 395 -10.92 -27.80 -1.14
C ARG A 395 -11.70 -29.00 -1.71
N GLN A 396 -12.72 -28.74 -2.52
CA GLN A 396 -13.62 -29.79 -3.04
C GLN A 396 -13.02 -30.54 -4.23
N LYS A 397 -12.35 -29.84 -5.16
CA LYS A 397 -11.93 -30.41 -6.44
C LYS A 397 -10.44 -30.78 -6.52
N PHE A 398 -9.57 -30.02 -5.84
CA PHE A 398 -8.12 -30.05 -6.09
C PHE A 398 -7.30 -30.49 -4.89
N LYS A 399 -7.61 -30.03 -3.68
CA LYS A 399 -6.78 -30.21 -2.47
C LYS A 399 -6.41 -31.67 -2.18
N ARG A 400 -7.36 -32.60 -2.33
CA ARG A 400 -7.11 -34.05 -2.12
C ARG A 400 -6.11 -34.65 -3.11
N LYS A 401 -6.03 -34.12 -4.33
CA LYS A 401 -5.14 -34.62 -5.40
C LYS A 401 -3.81 -33.88 -5.43
N GLN A 402 -3.85 -32.57 -5.17
CA GLN A 402 -2.72 -31.67 -5.32
C GLN A 402 -1.94 -31.48 -4.03
N HIS A 403 -2.54 -31.75 -2.86
CA HIS A 403 -1.92 -31.65 -1.54
C HIS A 403 -1.33 -30.27 -1.20
N GLY A 404 -1.85 -29.19 -1.81
CA GLY A 404 -1.41 -27.83 -1.49
C GLY A 404 -2.28 -27.12 -0.43
N SER A 405 -1.85 -25.92 -0.08
CA SER A 405 -2.45 -24.98 0.87
C SER A 405 -2.97 -23.73 0.15
N LEU A 406 -3.93 -23.04 0.77
CA LEU A 406 -4.50 -21.80 0.23
C LEU A 406 -4.69 -20.75 1.33
N GLY A 407 -4.26 -19.50 1.07
CA GLY A 407 -4.38 -18.37 1.99
C GLY A 407 -4.64 -17.02 1.30
N ILE A 408 -4.46 -15.95 2.06
CA ILE A 408 -4.47 -14.52 1.64
C ILE A 408 -3.25 -13.84 2.27
N SER A 409 -2.65 -12.88 1.56
CA SER A 409 -1.64 -11.96 2.10
C SER A 409 -2.30 -10.63 2.50
N PHE A 410 -2.18 -10.24 3.77
CA PHE A 410 -2.76 -9.00 4.30
C PHE A 410 -1.68 -7.94 4.55
N ASP A 411 -1.90 -6.72 4.08
CA ASP A 411 -1.10 -5.55 4.46
C ASP A 411 -1.44 -5.12 5.88
N VAL A 412 -0.42 -5.07 6.75
CA VAL A 412 -0.63 -4.70 8.14
C VAL A 412 0.36 -3.66 8.59
N ILE A 413 -0.15 -2.45 8.84
CA ILE A 413 0.47 -1.50 9.75
C ILE A 413 0.11 -1.94 11.17
N TRP A 414 1.12 -2.10 12.02
CA TRP A 414 0.89 -2.27 13.45
C TRP A 414 0.60 -0.90 14.09
N PHE A 415 -0.29 -0.85 15.08
CA PHE A 415 -0.60 0.39 15.78
C PHE A 415 -0.23 0.31 17.25
N GLU A 416 0.51 1.30 17.72
CA GLU A 416 0.75 1.56 19.14
C GLU A 416 -0.16 2.70 19.62
N PRO A 417 -0.68 2.67 20.85
CA PRO A 417 -1.47 3.78 21.35
C PRO A 417 -0.61 5.03 21.54
N ALA A 418 -1.10 6.19 21.09
CA ALA A 418 -0.38 7.45 21.24
C ALA A 418 -0.24 7.83 22.72
N THR A 419 -1.22 7.53 23.57
CA THR A 419 -1.13 7.71 25.02
C THR A 419 -1.72 6.49 25.75
N ASN A 420 -1.54 6.43 27.06
CA ASN A 420 -2.15 5.38 27.89
C ASN A 420 -3.62 5.68 28.24
N SER A 421 -4.26 6.67 27.60
CA SER A 421 -5.67 6.96 27.83
C SER A 421 -6.53 5.83 27.26
N THR A 422 -7.69 5.60 27.87
CA THR A 422 -8.63 4.58 27.42
C THR A 422 -9.07 4.85 25.98
N GLU A 423 -9.29 6.11 25.62
CA GLU A 423 -9.74 6.53 24.29
C GLU A 423 -8.71 6.19 23.19
N ASP A 424 -7.42 6.40 23.46
CA ASP A 424 -6.35 6.10 22.50
C ASP A 424 -6.11 4.59 22.37
N ILE A 425 -6.22 3.84 23.48
CA ILE A 425 -6.16 2.37 23.46
C ILE A 425 -7.33 1.80 22.64
N GLU A 426 -8.55 2.30 22.85
CA GLU A 426 -9.71 1.90 22.07
C GLU A 426 -9.59 2.32 20.60
N ALA A 427 -9.06 3.52 20.32
CA ALA A 427 -8.80 3.97 18.95
C ALA A 427 -7.77 3.10 18.24
N THR A 428 -6.76 2.63 18.96
CA THR A 428 -5.75 1.68 18.46
C THR A 428 -6.41 0.36 18.06
N GLN A 429 -7.32 -0.17 18.88
CA GLN A 429 -8.06 -1.38 18.53
C GLN A 429 -8.95 -1.16 17.29
N ARG A 430 -9.63 0.00 17.19
CA ARG A 430 -10.42 0.34 15.99
C ARG A 430 -9.54 0.47 14.73
N ALA A 431 -8.37 1.10 14.83
CA ALA A 431 -7.43 1.18 13.71
C ALA A 431 -6.99 -0.22 13.26
N GLN A 432 -6.67 -1.11 14.20
CA GLN A 432 -6.30 -2.49 13.89
C GLN A 432 -7.48 -3.31 13.30
N ASP A 433 -8.70 -3.06 13.76
CA ASP A 433 -9.92 -3.69 13.23
C ASP A 433 -10.19 -3.24 11.79
N PHE A 434 -10.01 -1.95 11.46
CA PHE A 434 -10.19 -1.44 10.10
C PHE A 434 -9.01 -1.82 9.17
N GLN A 435 -7.82 -2.09 9.69
CA GLN A 435 -6.67 -2.56 8.89
C GLN A 435 -6.71 -4.07 8.63
N LEU A 436 -6.56 -4.88 9.69
CA LEU A 436 -6.46 -6.34 9.58
C LEU A 436 -7.80 -7.03 9.83
N GLY A 437 -8.56 -6.57 10.85
CA GLY A 437 -9.81 -7.19 11.25
C GLY A 437 -10.86 -7.22 10.13
N TRP A 438 -10.89 -6.18 9.30
CA TRP A 438 -11.84 -6.01 8.20
C TRP A 438 -11.86 -7.23 7.27
N PHE A 439 -10.70 -7.81 6.99
CA PHE A 439 -10.58 -8.98 6.14
C PHE A 439 -10.38 -10.28 6.92
N LEU A 440 -9.60 -10.28 8.00
CA LEU A 440 -9.28 -11.50 8.73
C LEU A 440 -10.42 -12.00 9.62
N GLU A 441 -11.18 -11.11 10.28
CA GLU A 441 -12.29 -11.54 11.15
C GLU A 441 -13.41 -12.26 10.40
N PRO A 442 -13.86 -11.84 9.21
CA PRO A 442 -14.82 -12.62 8.42
C PRO A 442 -14.32 -14.05 8.17
N LEU A 443 -13.03 -14.23 7.90
CA LEU A 443 -12.45 -15.52 7.56
C LEU A 443 -12.29 -16.45 8.76
N ILE A 444 -12.12 -15.91 9.98
CA ILE A 444 -11.99 -16.70 11.21
C ILE A 444 -13.35 -16.89 11.91
N PHE A 445 -14.12 -15.81 12.03
CA PHE A 445 -15.35 -15.77 12.85
C PHE A 445 -16.64 -15.75 12.03
N GLY A 446 -16.57 -15.41 10.74
CA GLY A 446 -17.73 -15.37 9.84
C GLY A 446 -18.46 -14.03 9.81
N ASN A 447 -17.91 -12.96 10.38
CA ASN A 447 -18.51 -11.63 10.31
C ASN A 447 -17.43 -10.54 10.43
N TYR A 448 -17.74 -9.31 10.00
CA TYR A 448 -16.87 -8.14 10.17
C TYR A 448 -16.67 -7.78 11.65
N PRO A 449 -15.63 -7.02 12.03
CA PRO A 449 -15.44 -6.54 13.40
C PRO A 449 -16.64 -5.77 13.94
N SER A 450 -16.92 -5.90 15.25
CA SER A 450 -18.03 -5.20 15.89
C SER A 450 -17.90 -3.68 15.80
N SER A 451 -16.67 -3.17 15.91
CA SER A 451 -16.32 -1.76 15.74
C SER A 451 -16.67 -1.25 14.33
N MET A 452 -16.39 -2.03 13.28
CA MET A 452 -16.76 -1.67 11.92
C MET A 452 -18.27 -1.64 11.74
N ARG A 453 -18.99 -2.67 12.21
CA ARG A 453 -20.45 -2.73 12.06
C ARG A 453 -21.16 -1.57 12.77
N SER A 454 -20.68 -1.17 13.94
CA SER A 454 -21.28 -0.06 14.69
C SER A 454 -20.98 1.30 14.07
N ARG A 455 -19.78 1.51 13.52
CA ARG A 455 -19.35 2.81 12.99
C ARG A 455 -19.77 3.05 11.54
N VAL A 456 -19.67 2.03 10.69
CA VAL A 456 -20.01 2.12 9.27
C VAL A 456 -21.52 1.97 9.04
N GLY A 457 -22.18 1.16 9.87
CA GLY A 457 -23.63 0.95 9.82
C GLY A 457 -24.09 0.33 8.49
N SER A 458 -25.12 0.92 7.88
CA SER A 458 -25.76 0.41 6.66
C SER A 458 -24.89 0.43 5.41
N ARG A 459 -23.77 1.17 5.41
CA ARG A 459 -22.81 1.20 4.29
C ARG A 459 -21.95 -0.07 4.23
N LEU A 460 -21.84 -0.80 5.34
CA LEU A 460 -21.11 -2.07 5.40
C LEU A 460 -22.05 -3.20 4.95
N PRO A 461 -21.72 -3.94 3.88
CA PRO A 461 -22.51 -5.09 3.44
C PRO A 461 -22.66 -6.14 4.55
N THR A 462 -23.74 -6.91 4.49
CA THR A 462 -24.01 -7.98 5.46
C THR A 462 -23.86 -9.34 4.82
N PHE A 463 -23.24 -10.29 5.54
CA PHE A 463 -23.14 -11.67 5.08
C PHE A 463 -24.47 -12.40 5.30
N SER A 464 -24.99 -13.04 4.25
CA SER A 464 -26.09 -13.99 4.38
C SER A 464 -25.64 -15.25 5.12
N LYS A 465 -26.58 -16.09 5.58
CA LYS A 465 -26.23 -17.37 6.23
C LYS A 465 -25.36 -18.27 5.34
N SER A 466 -25.61 -18.28 4.03
CA SER A 466 -24.80 -19.02 3.06
C SER A 466 -23.40 -18.42 2.91
N ASP A 467 -23.27 -17.09 2.96
CA ASP A 467 -21.96 -16.45 2.87
C ASP A 467 -21.12 -16.75 4.11
N ILE A 468 -21.70 -16.68 5.31
CA ILE A 468 -21.02 -17.02 6.56
C ILE A 468 -20.48 -18.45 6.50
N ALA A 469 -21.29 -19.41 6.03
CA ALA A 469 -20.89 -20.81 5.90
C ALA A 469 -19.79 -21.02 4.85
N LEU A 470 -19.66 -20.11 3.88
CA LEU A 470 -18.63 -20.15 2.85
C LEU A 470 -17.32 -19.49 3.31
N VAL A 471 -17.40 -18.31 3.93
CA VAL A 471 -16.28 -17.45 4.32
C VAL A 471 -15.57 -17.96 5.56
N LYS A 472 -16.30 -18.43 6.57
CA LYS A 472 -15.70 -18.88 7.83
C LYS A 472 -14.85 -20.14 7.62
N GLY A 473 -13.59 -20.08 8.05
CA GLY A 473 -12.63 -21.18 7.95
C GLY A 473 -12.15 -21.46 6.53
N SER A 474 -12.09 -20.43 5.67
CA SER A 474 -11.65 -20.54 4.28
C SER A 474 -10.13 -20.36 4.05
N LEU A 475 -9.34 -20.36 5.14
CA LEU A 475 -7.87 -20.23 5.10
C LEU A 475 -7.16 -21.48 5.63
N ASP A 476 -6.09 -21.89 4.95
CA ASP A 476 -5.11 -22.85 5.47
C ASP A 476 -3.93 -22.17 6.18
N PHE A 477 -3.60 -20.93 5.79
CA PHE A 477 -2.58 -20.09 6.40
C PHE A 477 -2.93 -18.60 6.24
N VAL A 478 -2.31 -17.76 7.05
CA VAL A 478 -2.40 -16.29 7.02
C VAL A 478 -1.08 -15.73 6.50
N GLY A 479 -1.10 -15.06 5.36
CA GLY A 479 0.03 -14.30 4.84
C GLY A 479 0.04 -12.88 5.42
N ILE A 480 1.19 -12.40 5.89
CA ILE A 480 1.33 -11.05 6.46
C ILE A 480 2.40 -10.27 5.70
N ASN A 481 1.98 -9.11 5.19
CA ASN A 481 2.86 -8.10 4.62
C ASN A 481 3.06 -7.01 5.68
N TYR A 482 4.21 -7.00 6.32
CA TYR A 482 4.53 -6.06 7.40
C TYR A 482 5.70 -5.17 7.00
N TYR A 483 5.56 -3.87 7.20
CA TYR A 483 6.60 -2.89 6.87
C TYR A 483 6.88 -1.89 7.99
N THR A 484 5.85 -1.46 8.72
CA THR A 484 5.93 -0.33 9.65
C THR A 484 4.91 -0.38 10.78
N THR A 485 5.09 0.51 11.75
CA THR A 485 4.20 0.74 12.90
C THR A 485 3.89 2.22 12.99
N PHE A 486 2.65 2.60 13.27
CA PHE A 486 2.24 3.99 13.58
C PHE A 486 1.67 4.10 15.00
N TYR A 487 1.59 5.33 15.49
CA TYR A 487 0.75 5.64 16.65
C TYR A 487 -0.70 5.83 16.22
N ALA A 488 -1.64 5.38 17.05
CA ALA A 488 -3.07 5.63 16.88
C ALA A 488 -3.61 6.42 18.08
N ARG A 489 -4.48 7.40 17.79
CA ARG A 489 -5.17 8.20 18.82
C ARG A 489 -6.62 8.46 18.46
N HIS A 490 -7.45 8.74 19.46
CA HIS A 490 -8.85 9.06 19.22
C HIS A 490 -9.01 10.38 18.45
N ASN A 491 -9.89 10.39 17.45
CA ASN A 491 -10.29 11.62 16.77
C ASN A 491 -11.41 12.32 17.55
N SER A 492 -11.05 13.19 18.50
CA SER A 492 -12.00 13.90 19.35
C SER A 492 -12.88 14.94 18.63
N THR A 493 -12.46 15.41 17.46
CA THR A 493 -13.14 16.50 16.75
C THR A 493 -14.16 16.00 15.73
N ASP A 494 -14.01 14.75 15.28
CA ASP A 494 -14.74 14.14 14.15
C ASP A 494 -14.79 14.98 12.87
N VAL A 495 -13.98 16.06 12.77
CA VAL A 495 -14.00 16.99 11.65
C VAL A 495 -13.71 16.26 10.35
N ILE A 496 -12.79 15.30 10.35
CA ILE A 496 -12.47 14.49 9.18
C ILE A 496 -13.67 13.62 8.77
N GLY A 497 -14.35 12.97 9.73
CA GLY A 497 -15.55 12.18 9.45
C GLY A 497 -16.71 13.03 8.92
N VAL A 498 -16.91 14.21 9.49
CA VAL A 498 -17.96 15.15 9.08
C VAL A 498 -17.66 15.80 7.72
N LEU A 499 -16.40 16.14 7.44
CA LEU A 499 -16.00 16.85 6.22
C LEU A 499 -15.84 15.91 5.02
N LEU A 500 -15.35 14.69 5.25
CA LEU A 500 -15.04 13.73 4.18
C LEU A 500 -16.12 12.65 4.02
N ASN A 501 -16.67 12.18 5.14
CA ASN A 501 -17.59 11.04 5.22
C ASN A 501 -17.10 9.85 4.36
N ASP A 502 -15.84 9.45 4.54
CA ASP A 502 -15.16 8.40 3.77
C ASP A 502 -14.74 7.20 4.64
N SER A 503 -14.29 6.13 4.01
CA SER A 503 -13.97 4.88 4.69
C SER A 503 -12.71 4.97 5.56
N VAL A 504 -11.75 5.83 5.20
CA VAL A 504 -10.55 6.08 6.00
C VAL A 504 -10.86 6.80 7.31
N ALA A 505 -11.86 7.69 7.33
CA ALA A 505 -12.29 8.38 8.54
C ALA A 505 -13.14 7.51 9.49
N ASP A 506 -13.82 6.49 8.96
CA ASP A 506 -14.81 5.69 9.70
C ASP A 506 -14.24 4.96 10.93
N SER A 507 -12.93 4.69 10.97
CA SER A 507 -12.27 4.13 12.15
C SER A 507 -12.40 5.02 13.40
N GLY A 508 -12.58 6.34 13.21
CA GLY A 508 -12.53 7.32 14.30
C GLY A 508 -11.19 7.35 15.02
N ALA A 509 -10.12 6.95 14.33
CA ALA A 509 -8.75 6.96 14.81
C ALA A 509 -7.88 7.81 13.88
N ILE A 510 -7.00 8.63 14.46
CA ILE A 510 -5.94 9.33 13.75
C ILE A 510 -4.69 8.48 13.89
N THR A 511 -4.12 8.07 12.75
CA THR A 511 -2.89 7.27 12.72
C THR A 511 -1.74 8.08 12.15
N LEU A 512 -0.64 8.18 12.90
CA LEU A 512 0.52 8.98 12.52
C LEU A 512 1.83 8.29 12.95
N PRO A 513 2.91 8.42 12.18
CA PRO A 513 4.22 7.91 12.58
C PRO A 513 4.91 8.80 13.62
N PHE A 514 4.23 9.81 14.16
CA PHE A 514 4.79 10.79 15.10
C PHE A 514 3.96 10.88 16.37
N LYS A 515 4.66 11.04 17.49
CA LYS A 515 4.10 11.40 18.79
C LYS A 515 4.97 12.48 19.41
N ASP A 516 4.37 13.57 19.88
CA ASP A 516 5.06 14.69 20.51
C ASP A 516 6.23 15.26 19.66
N GLY A 517 6.01 15.34 18.34
CA GLY A 517 7.02 15.80 17.37
C GLY A 517 8.15 14.80 17.08
N LYS A 518 8.13 13.61 17.68
CA LYS A 518 9.14 12.57 17.47
C LYS A 518 8.60 11.43 16.62
N ALA A 519 9.37 11.02 15.61
CA ALA A 519 9.05 9.84 14.81
C ALA A 519 9.17 8.55 15.64
N ILE A 520 8.31 7.58 15.34
CA ILE A 520 8.28 6.26 16.00
C ILE A 520 9.53 5.41 15.70
N GLY A 521 10.20 5.67 14.58
CA GLY A 521 11.45 5.04 14.19
C GLY A 521 12.16 5.83 13.10
N ASP A 522 13.29 5.32 12.63
CA ASP A 522 13.99 5.91 11.49
C ASP A 522 13.17 5.73 10.22
N LYS A 523 12.99 6.80 9.43
CA LYS A 523 12.27 6.74 8.16
C LYS A 523 13.14 6.13 7.05
N ALA A 524 12.58 5.28 6.20
CA ALA A 524 13.20 4.88 4.93
C ALA A 524 13.06 6.00 3.87
N ASN A 525 13.08 5.67 2.58
CA ASN A 525 12.85 6.66 1.53
C ASN A 525 11.36 7.04 1.45
N SER A 526 10.48 6.05 1.42
CA SER A 526 9.03 6.26 1.39
C SER A 526 8.54 7.04 2.61
N ILE A 527 7.67 8.04 2.38
CA ILE A 527 7.17 8.94 3.44
C ILE A 527 6.38 8.21 4.54
N TRP A 528 5.82 7.04 4.22
CA TRP A 528 5.00 6.23 5.10
C TRP A 528 5.78 5.14 5.83
N LEU A 529 7.03 4.85 5.44
CA LEU A 529 7.77 3.68 5.92
C LEU A 529 8.77 4.07 7.02
N TYR A 530 8.42 3.73 8.25
CA TYR A 530 9.26 3.90 9.44
C TYR A 530 9.71 2.53 9.97
N MET A 531 11.00 2.39 10.27
CA MET A 531 11.60 1.12 10.64
C MET A 531 11.39 0.83 12.13
N VAL A 532 10.42 -0.03 12.45
CA VAL A 532 10.03 -0.37 13.82
C VAL A 532 10.00 -1.90 13.98
N PRO A 533 11.16 -2.56 14.18
CA PRO A 533 11.23 -4.02 14.16
C PRO A 533 10.39 -4.69 15.25
N GLN A 534 10.22 -4.07 16.41
CA GLN A 534 9.40 -4.61 17.50
C GLN A 534 7.92 -4.78 17.12
N GLY A 535 7.41 -3.97 16.18
CA GLY A 535 6.01 -4.05 15.78
C GLY A 535 5.65 -5.38 15.10
N ILE A 536 6.59 -6.05 14.42
CA ILE A 536 6.31 -7.38 13.85
C ILE A 536 6.07 -8.42 14.96
N LYS A 537 6.83 -8.33 16.06
CA LYS A 537 6.66 -9.20 17.24
C LYS A 537 5.29 -8.94 17.89
N SER A 538 4.94 -7.66 18.09
CA SER A 538 3.62 -7.27 18.63
C SER A 538 2.47 -7.76 17.75
N LEU A 539 2.60 -7.63 16.42
CA LEU A 539 1.60 -8.11 15.47
C LEU A 539 1.44 -9.63 15.51
N MET A 540 2.54 -10.39 15.56
CA MET A 540 2.46 -11.87 15.65
C MET A 540 1.76 -12.30 16.95
N ASN A 541 2.09 -11.64 18.06
CA ASN A 541 1.42 -11.86 19.34
C ASN A 541 -0.07 -11.55 19.28
N TYR A 542 -0.44 -10.42 18.67
CA TYR A 542 -1.83 -10.05 18.46
C TYR A 542 -2.59 -11.11 17.64
N ILE A 543 -2.01 -11.57 16.53
CA ILE A 543 -2.61 -12.61 15.69
C ILE A 543 -2.78 -13.92 16.48
N LYS A 544 -1.75 -14.32 17.24
CA LYS A 544 -1.80 -15.49 18.11
C LYS A 544 -2.94 -15.41 19.10
N GLN A 545 -3.02 -14.31 19.85
CA GLN A 545 -3.95 -14.14 20.95
C GLN A 545 -5.39 -13.95 20.47
N LYS A 546 -5.62 -13.11 19.45
CA LYS A 546 -6.96 -12.78 18.96
C LYS A 546 -7.53 -13.85 18.04
N TYR A 547 -6.72 -14.45 17.17
CA TYR A 547 -7.20 -15.33 16.09
C TYR A 547 -6.85 -16.82 16.29
N GLY A 548 -6.33 -17.21 17.46
CA GLY A 548 -6.13 -18.62 17.82
C GLY A 548 -4.87 -19.25 17.24
N ASN A 549 -3.79 -18.48 17.11
CA ASN A 549 -2.47 -18.92 16.63
C ASN A 549 -2.48 -19.68 15.28
N PRO A 550 -3.10 -19.11 14.22
CA PRO A 550 -3.08 -19.73 12.91
C PRO A 550 -1.64 -19.86 12.38
N LEU A 551 -1.44 -20.72 11.39
CA LEU A 551 -0.19 -20.74 10.63
C LEU A 551 0.01 -19.41 9.91
N VAL A 552 1.11 -18.72 10.21
CA VAL A 552 1.48 -17.44 9.61
C VAL A 552 2.71 -17.60 8.71
N ILE A 553 2.67 -16.91 7.57
CA ILE A 553 3.81 -16.73 6.67
C ILE A 553 4.00 -15.22 6.50
N ILE A 554 5.18 -14.68 6.79
CA ILE A 554 5.49 -13.28 6.46
C ILE A 554 5.68 -13.23 4.95
N THR A 555 4.65 -12.78 4.24
CA THR A 555 4.61 -12.77 2.78
C THR A 555 5.15 -11.51 2.17
N GLU A 556 5.45 -10.44 2.92
CA GLU A 556 6.31 -9.32 2.51
C GLU A 556 6.94 -8.63 3.74
N ASN A 557 8.21 -8.23 3.63
CA ASN A 557 8.88 -7.33 4.56
C ASN A 557 10.11 -6.70 3.89
N GLY A 558 10.31 -5.38 4.02
CA GLY A 558 11.44 -4.71 3.38
C GLY A 558 11.47 -3.20 3.56
N MET A 559 12.45 -2.54 2.93
CA MET A 559 12.58 -1.08 2.93
C MET A 559 13.12 -0.56 1.60
N ASP A 560 12.75 0.67 1.25
CA ASP A 560 13.16 1.32 0.02
C ASP A 560 14.29 2.34 0.19
N ASP A 561 15.15 2.38 -0.82
CA ASP A 561 16.10 3.47 -1.04
C ASP A 561 15.57 4.41 -2.15
N SER A 562 16.01 5.66 -2.13
CA SER A 562 15.71 6.61 -3.21
C SER A 562 16.43 6.20 -4.50
N ASN A 563 15.77 6.28 -5.66
CA ASN A 563 16.42 6.20 -6.95
C ASN A 563 17.05 7.55 -7.33
N ASN A 564 18.26 7.82 -6.82
CA ASN A 564 18.99 9.05 -7.11
C ASN A 564 19.99 8.83 -8.27
N PRO A 565 19.79 9.43 -9.45
CA PRO A 565 20.68 9.25 -10.61
C PRO A 565 22.08 9.86 -10.42
N LEU A 566 22.27 10.69 -9.39
CA LEU A 566 23.58 11.29 -9.06
C LEU A 566 24.47 10.33 -8.26
N ILE A 567 23.92 9.22 -7.75
CA ILE A 567 24.68 8.22 -7.00
C ILE A 567 25.22 7.16 -7.96
N PRO A 568 26.56 6.99 -8.08
CA PRO A 568 27.12 5.91 -8.89
C PRO A 568 26.66 4.53 -8.40
N ILE A 569 26.48 3.58 -9.32
CA ILE A 569 26.01 2.21 -8.98
C ILE A 569 26.85 1.58 -7.88
N LYS A 570 28.19 1.73 -7.93
CA LYS A 570 29.13 1.21 -6.91
C LYS A 570 28.83 1.68 -5.48
N ASP A 571 28.13 2.80 -5.32
CA ASP A 571 27.73 3.36 -4.04
C ASP A 571 26.26 3.06 -3.76
N ALA A 572 25.39 3.04 -4.78
CA ALA A 572 23.98 2.66 -4.67
C ALA A 572 23.79 1.19 -4.23
N VAL A 573 24.75 0.30 -4.52
CA VAL A 573 24.72 -1.10 -4.06
C VAL A 573 25.11 -1.29 -2.59
N LYS A 574 25.58 -0.24 -1.90
CA LYS A 574 26.00 -0.30 -0.48
C LYS A 574 24.82 -0.01 0.45
N ASP A 575 23.95 -0.99 0.61
CA ASP A 575 22.65 -0.85 1.30
C ASP A 575 22.66 -1.32 2.76
N GLU A 576 23.61 -0.82 3.56
CA GLU A 576 23.78 -1.19 4.97
C GLU A 576 22.51 -0.97 5.82
N LYS A 577 21.70 0.03 5.47
CA LYS A 577 20.40 0.29 6.13
C LYS A 577 19.40 -0.84 5.90
N ARG A 578 19.37 -1.43 4.70
CA ARG A 578 18.54 -2.59 4.36
C ARG A 578 19.01 -3.83 5.11
N ILE A 579 20.32 -4.04 5.22
CA ILE A 579 20.90 -5.13 6.04
C ILE A 579 20.41 -5.00 7.49
N LYS A 580 20.58 -3.81 8.09
CA LYS A 580 20.12 -3.55 9.46
C LYS A 580 18.61 -3.78 9.61
N TYR A 581 17.81 -3.30 8.66
CA TYR A 581 16.37 -3.50 8.65
C TYR A 581 16.00 -4.99 8.74
N HIS A 582 16.51 -5.82 7.83
CA HIS A 582 16.18 -7.25 7.80
C HIS A 582 16.70 -7.97 9.04
N ASN A 583 17.93 -7.67 9.48
CA ASN A 583 18.50 -8.23 10.70
C ASN A 583 17.60 -8.00 11.93
N ASP A 584 17.17 -6.76 12.14
CA ASP A 584 16.40 -6.39 13.32
C ASP A 584 14.95 -6.94 13.27
N HIS A 585 14.33 -6.95 12.09
CA HIS A 585 13.00 -7.53 11.88
C HIS A 585 13.02 -9.05 12.04
N LEU A 586 14.02 -9.74 11.47
CA LEU A 586 14.17 -11.20 11.63
C LEU A 586 14.46 -11.58 13.08
N THR A 587 15.23 -10.78 13.81
CA THR A 587 15.48 -10.98 15.24
C THR A 587 14.19 -10.81 16.05
N SER A 588 13.39 -9.79 15.76
CA SER A 588 12.10 -9.56 16.42
C SER A 588 11.09 -10.66 16.09
N LEU A 589 11.06 -11.12 14.84
CA LEU A 589 10.24 -12.25 14.40
C LEU A 589 10.66 -13.54 15.09
N LEU A 590 11.97 -13.82 15.19
CA LEU A 590 12.51 -14.97 15.89
C LEU A 590 12.07 -14.97 17.37
N ALA A 591 12.13 -13.82 18.04
CA ALA A 591 11.66 -13.68 19.40
C ALA A 591 10.16 -14.00 19.53
N SER A 592 9.32 -13.59 18.57
CA SER A 592 7.89 -13.97 18.56
C SER A 592 7.65 -15.48 18.46
N ILE A 593 8.54 -16.20 17.77
CA ILE A 593 8.46 -17.66 17.59
C ILE A 593 8.99 -18.37 18.83
N GLN A 594 10.20 -18.04 19.27
CA GLN A 594 10.91 -18.78 20.32
C GLN A 594 10.44 -18.42 21.72
N GLU A 595 10.20 -17.14 22.00
CA GLU A 595 9.81 -16.66 23.33
C GLU A 595 8.29 -16.68 23.50
N ASP A 596 7.56 -16.27 22.46
CA ASP A 596 6.11 -16.10 22.56
C ASP A 596 5.31 -17.25 21.93
N GLY A 597 5.93 -18.21 21.24
CA GLY A 597 5.24 -19.37 20.66
C GLY A 597 4.28 -19.05 19.51
N CYS A 598 4.55 -18.00 18.73
CA CYS A 598 3.79 -17.67 17.52
C CYS A 598 4.07 -18.68 16.40
N ASN A 599 3.02 -19.15 15.72
CA ASN A 599 3.14 -20.16 14.67
C ASN A 599 3.53 -19.55 13.30
N VAL A 600 4.77 -19.08 13.18
CA VAL A 600 5.32 -18.52 11.93
C VAL A 600 6.24 -19.54 11.26
N LYS A 601 6.08 -19.76 9.94
CA LYS A 601 6.88 -20.76 9.19
C LYS A 601 7.60 -20.25 7.94
N GLY A 602 7.45 -18.98 7.57
CA GLY A 602 8.11 -18.45 6.39
C GLY A 602 8.27 -16.93 6.42
N TYR A 603 9.23 -16.45 5.63
CA TYR A 603 9.59 -15.05 5.49
C TYR A 603 10.00 -14.73 4.06
N PHE A 604 9.31 -13.76 3.45
CA PHE A 604 9.60 -13.28 2.11
C PHE A 604 10.01 -11.80 2.16
N ALA A 605 11.23 -11.51 1.71
CA ALA A 605 11.74 -10.16 1.55
C ALA A 605 11.10 -9.50 0.31
N TRP A 606 10.51 -8.32 0.52
CA TRP A 606 10.15 -7.41 -0.56
C TRP A 606 11.33 -6.46 -0.82
N SER A 607 12.08 -6.62 -1.90
CA SER A 607 11.85 -7.52 -3.05
C SER A 607 13.15 -8.13 -3.59
N LEU A 608 13.05 -9.09 -4.53
CA LEU A 608 14.25 -9.65 -5.16
C LEU A 608 15.00 -8.57 -5.96
N LEU A 609 14.26 -7.83 -6.77
CA LEU A 609 14.79 -6.86 -7.72
C LEU A 609 14.17 -5.49 -7.44
N ASP A 610 14.94 -4.42 -7.63
CA ASP A 610 14.35 -3.09 -7.79
C ASP A 610 13.33 -3.16 -8.92
N ASN A 611 12.13 -2.62 -8.71
CA ASN A 611 11.01 -2.81 -9.62
C ASN A 611 10.15 -1.53 -9.72
N TRP A 612 9.05 -1.61 -10.47
CA TRP A 612 8.11 -0.49 -10.64
C TRP A 612 7.13 -0.43 -9.46
N GLU A 613 7.32 0.54 -8.56
CA GLU A 613 6.63 0.68 -7.28
C GLU A 613 5.34 1.51 -7.43
N TRP A 614 4.41 1.01 -8.24
CA TRP A 614 3.05 1.56 -8.33
C TRP A 614 3.02 3.07 -8.64
N ALA A 615 2.33 3.87 -7.81
CA ALA A 615 2.26 5.33 -7.95
C ALA A 615 3.61 6.03 -7.74
N ALA A 616 4.61 5.40 -7.12
CA ALA A 616 5.97 5.93 -7.03
C ALA A 616 6.79 5.66 -8.30
N GLY A 617 6.34 4.77 -9.20
CA GLY A 617 7.08 4.41 -10.40
C GLY A 617 8.45 3.84 -10.05
N TYR A 618 9.52 4.32 -10.69
CA TYR A 618 10.89 3.89 -10.42
C TYR A 618 11.61 4.79 -9.41
N THR A 619 10.94 5.68 -8.68
CA THR A 619 11.61 6.56 -7.70
C THR A 619 12.04 5.85 -6.42
N SER A 620 11.46 4.68 -6.13
CA SER A 620 11.74 3.86 -4.95
C SER A 620 12.36 2.52 -5.35
N ARG A 621 13.34 2.06 -4.56
CA ARG A 621 14.13 0.85 -4.82
C ARG A 621 14.08 -0.11 -3.62
N PHE A 622 13.24 -1.14 -3.70
CA PHE A 622 13.08 -2.16 -2.64
C PHE A 622 13.99 -3.39 -2.79
N GLY A 623 14.63 -3.57 -3.94
CA GLY A 623 15.27 -4.84 -4.30
C GLY A 623 16.52 -5.18 -3.50
N LEU A 624 16.77 -6.48 -3.33
CA LEU A 624 18.09 -6.99 -2.94
C LEU A 624 19.10 -6.85 -4.09
N TYR A 625 18.64 -6.94 -5.34
CA TYR A 625 19.43 -6.61 -6.53
C TYR A 625 19.04 -5.24 -7.06
N PHE A 626 20.06 -4.41 -7.30
CA PHE A 626 19.92 -3.17 -8.04
C PHE A 626 19.65 -3.48 -9.52
N VAL A 627 18.62 -2.85 -10.10
CA VAL A 627 18.36 -2.94 -11.54
C VAL A 627 18.74 -1.62 -12.20
N ASP A 628 19.69 -1.69 -13.14
CA ASP A 628 20.08 -0.55 -13.95
C ASP A 628 19.07 -0.32 -15.08
N TYR A 629 18.12 0.59 -14.85
CA TYR A 629 17.09 0.95 -15.81
C TYR A 629 17.65 1.58 -17.10
N ASN A 630 18.89 2.07 -17.09
CA ASN A 630 19.52 2.74 -18.22
C ASN A 630 20.48 1.83 -19.01
N ASP A 631 20.95 0.72 -18.44
CA ASP A 631 21.83 -0.25 -19.10
C ASP A 631 21.16 -1.63 -19.18
N LYS A 632 20.21 -1.75 -20.12
CA LYS A 632 19.55 -3.02 -20.48
C LYS A 632 19.02 -3.81 -19.27
N LEU A 633 18.54 -3.10 -18.25
CA LEU A 633 17.98 -3.68 -17.03
C LEU A 633 18.97 -4.61 -16.31
N LYS A 634 20.29 -4.39 -16.37
CA LYS A 634 21.27 -5.28 -15.71
C LYS A 634 21.03 -5.36 -14.20
N ARG A 635 21.21 -6.56 -13.64
CA ARG A 635 21.08 -6.84 -12.20
C ARG A 635 22.46 -6.77 -11.54
N TYR A 636 22.58 -6.00 -10.46
CA TYR A 636 23.78 -5.90 -9.63
C TYR A 636 23.44 -6.29 -8.19
N PRO A 637 24.17 -7.24 -7.58
CA PRO A 637 23.92 -7.59 -6.18
C PRO A 637 24.24 -6.41 -5.28
N LYS A 638 23.29 -6.02 -4.41
CA LYS A 638 23.58 -5.09 -3.32
C LYS A 638 24.30 -5.82 -2.19
N HIS A 639 24.85 -5.11 -1.21
CA HIS A 639 25.51 -5.70 -0.05
C HIS A 639 24.58 -6.64 0.73
N SER A 640 23.27 -6.34 0.76
CA SER A 640 22.24 -7.21 1.33
C SER A 640 22.19 -8.61 0.72
N VAL A 641 22.55 -8.79 -0.57
CA VAL A 641 22.67 -10.12 -1.19
C VAL A 641 23.73 -10.96 -0.50
N GLN A 642 24.90 -10.38 -0.24
CA GLN A 642 25.98 -11.10 0.42
C GLN A 642 25.61 -11.42 1.88
N TRP A 643 24.92 -10.50 2.56
CA TRP A 643 24.42 -10.72 3.91
C TRP A 643 23.41 -11.88 3.96
N PHE A 644 22.40 -11.88 3.09
CA PHE A 644 21.42 -12.96 3.01
C PHE A 644 22.07 -14.29 2.61
N LYS A 645 23.03 -14.28 1.68
CA LYS A 645 23.78 -15.49 1.31
C LYS A 645 24.50 -16.08 2.52
N ASN A 646 25.17 -15.26 3.32
CA ASN A 646 25.81 -15.72 4.55
C ASN A 646 24.77 -16.25 5.55
N PHE A 647 23.68 -15.50 5.77
CA PHE A 647 22.60 -15.88 6.66
C PHE A 647 21.98 -17.25 6.28
N LEU A 648 21.77 -17.50 4.99
CA LEU A 648 21.18 -18.72 4.44
C LEU A 648 22.15 -19.91 4.38
N THR A 649 23.46 -19.65 4.23
CA THR A 649 24.48 -20.71 4.13
C THR A 649 25.08 -21.11 5.48
N SER A 650 24.94 -20.29 6.51
CA SER A 650 25.31 -20.62 7.89
C SER A 650 24.36 -21.62 8.57
N ALA A 651 23.37 -22.16 7.85
CA ALA A 651 22.28 -23.03 8.33
C ALA A 651 22.49 -24.53 8.15
#